data_AF-A0A7Z8PF97-F1
#
_entry.id   AF-A0A7Z8PF97-F1
#
_cell.length_a   1.000
_cell.length_b   1.000
_cell.length_c   1.000
_cell.angle_alpha   90.00
_cell.angle_beta   90.00
_cell.angle_gamma   90.00
#
_symmetry.space_group_name_H-M   'P 1'
#
loop_
_entity.id
_entity.type
_entity.pdbx_description
1 polymer ?
#
loop_
_entity_poly.entity_id
_entity_poly.type
_entity_poly.pdbx_seq_one_letter_code
_entity_poly.pdbx_strand_id
1 'polypeptide(L)'
;MIPAEEIDDANARLETGADIEVVESADVGDVTAAETENGGEMPAAIEAEDPQTAAERALAEYAEELRRMSQGRQAAADHHHRLGRRLMEEGRLPQAIEHLKIAVDYFPNNEEYRRALRDAETLAGRARDSRSTYIDQLADSMRVEHQRLWVEIEQHLDRGRRLLEEGSYNQAEQAFDMASTRLQHLPFQDERRGPRIREVESLIQLTRERRSRQEVADAATSNRVSAERARQLREYELGLERERINMLLRRALKARERRDFDECITICEQILKIRPNEARASTLLVTARRERHVYLRQVTADRWDEEHRRFSQDIRSSMLPQLDLIVYPDDWDEIDRRRRPPTRGVDGTEDEAWRQEIIRNLNQQLTLEFRDNDIQDVVNFLRANTDVNFVLDPEVLVGGGVPPINMQVSDIRLENALDFIMELTGLRYSLQNEAVYISTEAGLQGRTEMRIYDIRDLTMGLTQFPGPEIEIPEPGGQGSRLVPEITDDSPPDVGELMDIIQLVVSPDSWMEEGVGIDEYQGSMVISQTPEVHRRIEDLLTQLRRQRGVQINVKVRFLEIENSMLEEIGFNWSEYGGPIPVTGANPAVPQSGPPYAFGMYGRAGDGSQRAGAGTVNTPLIDYFSQARGYSRPTPASRSNPGDGDGLSMDLQIFRGEKGFLGSVLMQAVEKSRRGNVLIQPDVTLLAASGRILCA
;
A
#
# COMPACT_ATOMS: atom_id res chain seq x y z
N MET A 1 40.31 23.62 -10.54
CA MET A 1 41.68 23.10 -10.31
C MET A 1 42.16 22.48 -11.60
N ILE A 2 43.44 22.60 -11.91
CA ILE A 2 44.09 22.06 -13.13
C ILE A 2 45.07 20.97 -12.70
N PRO A 3 45.08 19.83 -13.42
CA PRO A 3 46.29 19.21 -14.00
C PRO A 3 46.12 19.04 -15.53
N ALA A 4 47.11 19.11 -16.44
CA ALA A 4 48.57 19.29 -16.40
C ALA A 4 49.38 18.24 -15.62
N GLU A 5 50.45 17.63 -16.16
CA GLU A 5 51.08 17.71 -17.50
C GLU A 5 51.97 16.46 -17.68
N GLU A 6 52.08 15.90 -18.89
CA GLU A 6 53.06 14.89 -19.38
C GLU A 6 52.75 14.72 -20.89
N ILE A 7 53.63 14.87 -21.89
CA ILE A 7 55.11 14.90 -22.00
C ILE A 7 55.78 13.55 -21.72
N ASP A 8 56.04 12.78 -22.79
CA ASP A 8 57.43 12.47 -23.17
C ASP A 8 57.55 12.18 -24.69
N ASP A 9 58.77 12.12 -25.21
CA ASP A 9 59.11 12.27 -26.65
C ASP A 9 59.94 11.10 -27.24
N ALA A 10 59.74 10.80 -28.54
CA ALA A 10 60.50 9.85 -29.38
C ALA A 10 59.99 9.97 -30.84
N ASN A 11 60.61 10.65 -31.82
CA ASN A 11 62.03 10.76 -32.18
C ASN A 11 62.70 9.40 -32.48
N ALA A 12 63.34 9.14 -33.64
CA ALA A 12 63.56 9.96 -34.84
C ALA A 12 64.08 9.10 -36.04
N ARG A 13 64.63 9.78 -37.08
CA ARG A 13 65.71 9.36 -38.02
C ARG A 13 65.34 8.97 -39.47
N LEU A 14 66.04 9.43 -40.53
CA LEU A 14 67.00 10.54 -40.75
C LEU A 14 67.02 10.90 -42.27
N GLU A 15 67.16 12.21 -42.59
CA GLU A 15 68.04 12.86 -43.62
C GLU A 15 68.13 12.32 -45.08
N THR A 16 68.62 13.01 -46.12
CA THR A 16 69.39 14.27 -46.34
C THR A 16 68.84 15.03 -47.59
N GLY A 17 69.03 16.33 -47.84
CA GLY A 17 69.70 17.41 -47.10
C GLY A 17 70.08 18.61 -48.02
N ALA A 18 70.43 19.76 -47.41
CA ALA A 18 71.07 20.99 -47.96
C ALA A 18 70.34 21.85 -49.02
N ASP A 19 70.46 23.20 -49.08
CA ASP A 19 70.79 24.27 -48.09
C ASP A 19 70.23 25.61 -48.68
N ILE A 20 69.38 26.40 -48.00
CA ILE A 20 69.62 27.54 -47.05
C ILE A 20 70.21 28.83 -47.68
N GLU A 21 69.42 29.92 -47.67
CA GLU A 21 69.70 31.38 -47.41
C GLU A 21 68.76 32.33 -48.21
N VAL A 22 68.48 33.61 -47.86
CA VAL A 22 68.05 34.23 -46.58
C VAL A 22 67.56 35.70 -46.81
N VAL A 23 66.61 36.19 -45.99
CA VAL A 23 66.23 37.64 -45.76
C VAL A 23 65.59 38.50 -46.89
N GLU A 24 64.28 38.77 -46.71
CA GLU A 24 63.60 40.08 -46.56
C GLU A 24 63.56 41.22 -47.64
N SER A 25 62.40 41.90 -47.66
CA SER A 25 62.12 43.32 -48.00
C SER A 25 61.62 43.75 -49.39
N ALA A 26 60.36 44.21 -49.37
CA ALA A 26 59.78 45.47 -49.90
C ALA A 26 59.81 45.88 -51.41
N ASP A 27 58.60 46.30 -51.84
CA ASP A 27 58.22 47.27 -52.90
C ASP A 27 58.64 47.09 -54.37
N VAL A 28 57.72 47.48 -55.26
CA VAL A 28 57.90 47.50 -56.72
C VAL A 28 57.29 48.79 -57.28
N GLY A 29 58.11 49.64 -57.89
CA GLY A 29 57.65 50.89 -58.49
C GLY A 29 58.64 51.49 -59.49
N ASP A 30 58.14 51.67 -60.73
CA ASP A 30 58.74 52.38 -61.88
C ASP A 30 59.85 51.67 -62.69
N VAL A 31 59.91 51.99 -64.00
CA VAL A 31 60.78 51.35 -65.00
C VAL A 31 61.27 52.39 -66.02
N THR A 32 62.59 52.57 -66.14
CA THR A 32 63.19 53.64 -66.95
C THR A 32 63.70 53.22 -68.33
N ALA A 33 63.36 54.03 -69.34
CA ALA A 33 64.17 54.51 -70.47
C ALA A 33 64.94 53.57 -71.44
N ALA A 34 64.64 53.75 -72.74
CA ALA A 34 65.56 53.87 -73.90
C ALA A 34 66.45 52.65 -74.31
N GLU A 35 67.11 52.54 -75.49
CA GLU A 35 67.65 53.51 -76.48
C GLU A 35 67.74 52.95 -77.95
N THR A 36 67.99 53.84 -78.96
CA THR A 36 68.66 53.60 -80.31
C THR A 36 67.96 52.69 -81.37
N GLU A 37 68.15 52.74 -82.71
CA GLU A 37 68.86 53.56 -83.77
C GLU A 37 68.28 53.17 -85.20
N ASN A 38 68.54 53.70 -86.41
CA ASN A 38 69.22 54.89 -87.04
C ASN A 38 68.79 55.06 -88.54
N GLY A 39 68.99 56.23 -89.18
CA GLY A 39 68.87 56.53 -90.65
C GLY A 39 67.44 56.48 -91.26
N GLY A 40 67.05 57.12 -92.38
CA GLY A 40 67.63 58.07 -93.37
C GLY A 40 66.65 58.23 -94.58
N GLU A 41 66.66 59.21 -95.51
CA GLU A 41 67.50 60.41 -95.72
C GLU A 41 66.76 61.64 -96.36
N MET A 42 66.57 61.72 -97.70
CA MET A 42 66.29 62.96 -98.49
C MET A 42 65.47 62.67 -99.80
N PRO A 43 64.93 63.67 -100.56
CA PRO A 43 64.39 65.00 -100.19
C PRO A 43 63.14 65.50 -101.00
N ALA A 44 62.65 66.70 -100.62
CA ALA A 44 62.07 67.77 -101.48
C ALA A 44 60.67 67.65 -102.15
N ALA A 45 59.80 68.58 -101.76
CA ALA A 45 58.85 69.31 -102.64
C ALA A 45 58.69 70.76 -102.10
N ILE A 46 58.29 71.73 -102.93
CA ILE A 46 58.17 73.16 -102.57
C ILE A 46 56.71 73.58 -102.69
N GLU A 47 56.11 74.07 -101.60
CA GLU A 47 54.92 74.94 -101.63
C GLU A 47 55.13 76.12 -100.67
N ALA A 48 54.35 77.20 -100.85
CA ALA A 48 54.67 78.52 -100.32
C ALA A 48 54.28 78.72 -98.85
N GLU A 49 54.99 79.63 -98.16
CA GLU A 49 54.65 80.03 -96.79
C GLU A 49 53.35 80.86 -96.76
N ASP A 50 52.32 80.33 -96.10
CA ASP A 50 51.11 81.07 -95.78
C ASP A 50 51.40 82.04 -94.62
N PRO A 51 51.10 83.35 -94.71
CA PRO A 51 51.32 84.30 -93.62
C PRO A 51 50.60 83.94 -92.32
N GLN A 52 49.59 83.06 -92.35
CA GLN A 52 48.96 82.53 -91.14
C GLN A 52 49.90 81.62 -90.34
N THR A 53 50.69 80.74 -90.98
CA THR A 53 51.56 79.78 -90.27
C THR A 53 52.73 80.47 -89.56
N ALA A 54 53.18 81.61 -90.07
CA ALA A 54 54.15 82.48 -89.38
C ALA A 54 53.56 83.11 -88.12
N ALA A 55 52.30 83.57 -88.18
CA ALA A 55 51.59 84.10 -87.02
C ALA A 55 51.31 83.03 -85.96
N GLU A 56 50.95 81.81 -86.37
CA GLU A 56 50.74 80.67 -85.45
C GLU A 56 52.03 80.27 -84.71
N ARG A 57 53.19 80.26 -85.39
CA ARG A 57 54.49 80.02 -84.74
C ARG A 57 54.80 81.09 -83.69
N ALA A 58 54.66 82.37 -84.04
CA ALA A 58 54.88 83.47 -83.10
C ALA A 58 53.90 83.42 -81.90
N LEU A 59 52.65 82.99 -82.11
CA LEU A 59 51.65 82.85 -81.07
C LEU A 59 51.93 81.64 -80.16
N ALA A 60 52.50 80.55 -80.71
CA ALA A 60 52.98 79.40 -79.94
C ALA A 60 54.22 79.74 -79.09
N GLU A 61 55.19 80.48 -79.64
CA GLU A 61 56.36 80.99 -78.91
C GLU A 61 55.93 81.91 -77.74
N TYR A 62 55.01 82.84 -78.00
CA TYR A 62 54.42 83.71 -76.98
C TYR A 62 53.63 82.91 -75.91
N ALA A 63 52.95 81.83 -76.30
CA ALA A 63 52.26 80.95 -75.37
C ALA A 63 53.23 80.14 -74.49
N GLU A 64 54.41 79.75 -74.99
CA GLU A 64 55.47 79.17 -74.17
C GLU A 64 56.10 80.20 -73.22
N GLU A 65 56.36 81.42 -73.69
CA GLU A 65 56.88 82.50 -72.83
C GLU A 65 55.91 82.79 -71.66
N LEU A 66 54.60 82.84 -71.95
CA LEU A 66 53.54 82.90 -70.94
C LEU A 66 53.55 81.72 -69.96
N ARG A 67 53.79 80.48 -70.41
CA ARG A 67 53.92 79.31 -69.52
C ARG A 67 55.13 79.42 -68.61
N ARG A 68 56.31 79.80 -69.15
CA ARG A 68 57.54 79.98 -68.38
C ARG A 68 57.38 81.09 -67.33
N MET A 69 56.76 82.21 -67.71
CA MET A 69 56.37 83.30 -66.79
C MET A 69 55.38 82.85 -65.71
N SER A 70 54.38 82.02 -66.06
CA SER A 70 53.40 81.48 -65.11
C SER A 70 54.03 80.52 -64.10
N GLN A 71 54.88 79.59 -64.56
CA GLN A 71 55.63 78.67 -63.71
C GLN A 71 56.62 79.41 -62.78
N GLY A 72 57.31 80.43 -63.30
CA GLY A 72 58.17 81.30 -62.48
C GLY A 72 57.40 82.03 -61.39
N ARG A 73 56.20 82.55 -61.69
CA ARG A 73 55.29 83.14 -60.68
C ARG A 73 54.83 82.09 -59.66
N GLN A 74 54.47 80.89 -60.08
CA GLN A 74 54.00 79.83 -59.18
C GLN A 74 55.11 79.39 -58.22
N ALA A 75 56.31 79.13 -58.71
CA ALA A 75 57.47 78.80 -57.87
C ALA A 75 57.80 79.94 -56.88
N ALA A 76 57.66 81.21 -57.27
CA ALA A 76 57.81 82.35 -56.37
C ALA A 76 56.71 82.40 -55.30
N ALA A 77 55.45 82.16 -55.67
CA ALA A 77 54.33 82.10 -54.73
C ALA A 77 54.49 80.96 -53.72
N ASP A 78 54.85 79.76 -54.16
CA ASP A 78 55.13 78.61 -53.30
C ASP A 78 56.36 78.80 -52.40
N HIS A 79 57.36 79.55 -52.87
CA HIS A 79 58.49 79.97 -52.04
C HIS A 79 58.04 80.93 -50.94
N HIS A 80 57.30 82.00 -51.28
CA HIS A 80 56.80 82.96 -50.31
C HIS A 80 55.76 82.38 -49.34
N HIS A 81 54.93 81.43 -49.78
CA HIS A 81 54.01 80.69 -48.92
C HIS A 81 54.76 79.84 -47.88
N ARG A 82 55.74 79.04 -48.31
CA ARG A 82 56.56 78.19 -47.41
C ARG A 82 57.49 78.99 -46.49
N LEU A 83 57.96 80.16 -46.94
CA LEU A 83 58.68 81.11 -46.09
C LEU A 83 57.75 81.73 -45.04
N GLY A 84 56.57 82.17 -45.48
CA GLY A 84 55.52 82.73 -44.64
C GLY A 84 55.07 81.77 -43.54
N ARG A 85 54.81 80.50 -43.86
CA ARG A 85 54.45 79.47 -42.86
C ARG A 85 55.54 79.25 -41.81
N ARG A 86 56.81 79.12 -42.21
CA ARG A 86 57.92 79.04 -41.24
C ARG A 86 58.02 80.28 -40.36
N LEU A 87 57.78 81.47 -40.90
CA LEU A 87 57.75 82.70 -40.10
C LEU A 87 56.53 82.78 -39.16
N MET A 88 55.42 82.08 -39.43
CA MET A 88 54.34 81.89 -38.44
C MET A 88 54.81 80.99 -37.30
N GLU A 89 55.45 79.86 -37.64
CA GLU A 89 55.98 78.87 -36.68
C GLU A 89 57.10 79.46 -35.80
N GLU A 90 57.93 80.35 -36.34
CA GLU A 90 58.91 81.17 -35.61
C GLU A 90 58.28 82.32 -34.79
N GLY A 91 56.95 82.50 -34.82
CA GLY A 91 56.24 83.59 -34.13
C GLY A 91 56.45 84.99 -34.73
N ARG A 92 57.12 85.11 -35.88
CA ARG A 92 57.43 86.36 -36.60
C ARG A 92 56.26 86.84 -37.45
N LEU A 93 55.08 86.87 -36.85
CA LEU A 93 53.78 87.10 -37.49
C LEU A 93 53.71 88.33 -38.43
N PRO A 94 54.33 89.50 -38.14
CA PRO A 94 54.30 90.62 -39.09
C PRO A 94 55.01 90.33 -40.41
N GLN A 95 56.14 89.61 -40.38
CA GLN A 95 56.92 89.21 -41.56
C GLN A 95 56.25 88.03 -42.28
N ALA A 96 55.61 87.13 -41.52
CA ALA A 96 54.79 86.05 -42.08
C ALA A 96 53.63 86.61 -42.93
N ILE A 97 52.87 87.58 -42.40
CA ILE A 97 51.77 88.24 -43.13
C ILE A 97 52.28 88.91 -44.40
N GLU A 98 53.44 89.58 -44.37
CA GLU A 98 54.02 90.23 -45.54
C GLU A 98 54.33 89.22 -46.67
N HIS A 99 55.01 88.11 -46.36
CA HIS A 99 55.30 87.08 -47.36
C HIS A 99 54.07 86.27 -47.80
N LEU A 100 53.11 86.00 -46.90
CA LEU A 100 51.85 85.34 -47.25
C LEU A 100 50.98 86.23 -48.12
N LYS A 101 50.98 87.54 -47.88
CA LYS A 101 50.31 88.51 -48.75
C LYS A 101 50.95 88.52 -50.14
N ILE A 102 52.29 88.54 -50.23
CA ILE A 102 52.99 88.42 -51.52
C ILE A 102 52.58 87.13 -52.27
N ALA A 103 52.46 85.99 -51.58
CA ALA A 103 51.98 84.75 -52.20
C ALA A 103 50.53 84.83 -52.70
N VAL A 104 49.63 85.50 -51.96
CA VAL A 104 48.25 85.76 -52.40
C VAL A 104 48.19 86.79 -53.53
N ASP A 105 49.03 87.83 -53.52
CA ASP A 105 49.10 88.85 -54.58
C ASP A 105 49.60 88.23 -55.91
N TYR A 106 50.43 87.17 -55.88
CA TYR A 106 50.78 86.38 -57.07
C TYR A 106 49.61 85.54 -57.61
N PHE A 107 48.80 84.90 -56.74
CA PHE A 107 47.64 84.09 -57.13
C PHE A 107 46.42 84.32 -56.23
N PRO A 108 45.64 85.40 -56.46
CA PRO A 108 44.52 85.76 -55.58
C PRO A 108 43.44 84.69 -55.44
N ASN A 109 43.31 83.80 -56.43
CA ASN A 109 42.31 82.75 -56.44
C ASN A 109 42.69 81.51 -55.59
N ASN A 110 43.97 81.30 -55.22
CA ASN A 110 44.35 80.09 -54.48
C ASN A 110 43.80 80.10 -53.05
N GLU A 111 43.05 79.05 -52.70
CA GLU A 111 42.39 78.87 -51.41
C GLU A 111 43.40 78.64 -50.27
N GLU A 112 44.47 77.88 -50.51
CA GLU A 112 45.45 77.55 -49.46
C GLU A 112 46.31 78.75 -49.05
N TYR A 113 46.73 79.57 -50.01
CA TYR A 113 47.46 80.80 -49.73
C TYR A 113 46.57 81.79 -48.96
N ARG A 114 45.29 81.91 -49.33
CA ARG A 114 44.32 82.77 -48.63
C ARG A 114 44.00 82.28 -47.22
N ARG A 115 43.96 80.97 -46.97
CA ARG A 115 43.82 80.40 -45.62
C ARG A 115 45.02 80.73 -44.76
N ALA A 116 46.24 80.38 -45.20
CA ALA A 116 47.45 80.66 -44.41
C ALA A 116 47.63 82.17 -44.11
N LEU A 117 47.26 83.06 -45.03
CA LEU A 117 47.23 84.51 -44.75
C LEU A 117 46.24 84.88 -43.64
N ARG A 118 45.02 84.33 -43.65
CA ARG A 118 44.03 84.52 -42.57
C ARG A 118 44.50 83.93 -41.24
N ASP A 119 45.16 82.77 -41.27
CA ASP A 119 45.73 82.13 -40.08
C ASP A 119 46.83 83.01 -39.47
N ALA A 120 47.67 83.65 -40.29
CA ALA A 120 48.65 84.62 -39.83
C ALA A 120 48.00 85.92 -39.30
N GLU A 121 46.98 86.46 -39.96
CA GLU A 121 46.25 87.66 -39.54
C GLU A 121 45.45 87.45 -38.23
N THR A 122 44.90 86.25 -38.01
CA THR A 122 44.20 85.89 -36.76
C THR A 122 45.18 85.72 -35.60
N LEU A 123 46.28 84.99 -35.78
CA LEU A 123 47.35 84.89 -34.79
C LEU A 123 47.96 86.26 -34.44
N ALA A 124 48.05 87.17 -35.41
CA ALA A 124 48.53 88.55 -35.19
C ALA A 124 47.49 89.50 -34.55
N GLY A 125 46.28 89.02 -34.24
CA GLY A 125 45.19 89.85 -33.69
C GLY A 125 44.68 90.95 -34.63
N ARG A 126 44.94 90.84 -35.93
CA ARG A 126 44.55 91.82 -36.97
C ARG A 126 43.33 91.42 -37.79
N ALA A 127 42.79 90.22 -37.57
CA ALA A 127 41.62 89.70 -38.25
C ALA A 127 40.42 90.67 -38.13
N ARG A 128 39.87 91.05 -39.28
CA ARG A 128 38.79 92.05 -39.38
C ARG A 128 37.39 91.49 -39.06
N ASP A 129 37.28 90.18 -38.85
CA ASP A 129 36.01 89.49 -38.64
C ASP A 129 36.16 88.24 -37.74
N SER A 130 36.06 88.44 -36.42
CA SER A 130 36.09 87.36 -35.42
C SER A 130 34.86 86.44 -35.45
N ARG A 131 33.86 86.71 -36.30
CA ARG A 131 32.65 85.89 -36.40
C ARG A 131 32.81 84.75 -37.38
N SER A 132 33.60 84.93 -38.45
CA SER A 132 33.86 83.88 -39.44
C SER A 132 34.62 82.69 -38.83
N THR A 133 35.71 82.96 -38.11
CA THR A 133 36.54 81.93 -37.45
C THR A 133 35.75 81.05 -36.47
N TYR A 134 34.81 81.62 -35.70
CA TYR A 134 33.94 80.84 -34.81
C TYR A 134 32.97 79.93 -35.59
N ILE A 135 32.45 80.40 -36.73
CA ILE A 135 31.58 79.60 -37.61
C ILE A 135 32.36 78.47 -38.28
N ASP A 136 33.60 78.74 -38.72
CA ASP A 136 34.48 77.74 -39.31
C ASP A 136 34.87 76.66 -38.28
N GLN A 137 35.27 77.06 -37.06
CA GLN A 137 35.54 76.14 -35.95
C GLN A 137 34.33 75.27 -35.56
N LEU A 138 33.13 75.87 -35.52
CA LEU A 138 31.89 75.13 -35.26
C LEU A 138 31.57 74.14 -36.41
N ALA A 139 31.82 74.54 -37.66
CA ALA A 139 31.64 73.66 -38.81
C ALA A 139 32.65 72.50 -38.84
N ASP A 140 33.89 72.74 -38.38
CA ASP A 140 34.91 71.71 -38.20
C ASP A 140 34.52 70.74 -37.07
N SER A 141 34.11 71.23 -35.89
CA SER A 141 33.73 70.36 -34.77
C SER A 141 32.50 69.49 -35.09
N MET A 142 31.52 70.05 -35.81
CA MET A 142 30.37 69.27 -36.30
C MET A 142 30.80 68.21 -37.32
N ARG A 143 31.76 68.50 -38.21
CA ARG A 143 32.30 67.52 -39.16
C ARG A 143 33.06 66.38 -38.47
N VAL A 144 33.81 66.67 -37.40
CA VAL A 144 34.52 65.65 -36.61
C VAL A 144 33.54 64.72 -35.88
N GLU A 145 32.50 65.26 -35.23
CA GLU A 145 31.47 64.41 -34.61
C GLU A 145 30.69 63.61 -35.66
N HIS A 146 30.32 64.16 -36.82
CA HIS A 146 29.71 63.37 -37.89
C HIS A 146 30.62 62.22 -38.37
N GLN A 147 31.92 62.44 -38.53
CA GLN A 147 32.88 61.40 -38.90
C GLN A 147 32.98 60.30 -37.83
N ARG A 148 33.09 60.70 -36.56
CA ARG A 148 33.10 59.79 -35.40
C ARG A 148 31.86 58.89 -35.39
N LEU A 149 30.68 59.47 -35.57
CA LEU A 149 29.42 58.74 -35.54
C LEU A 149 29.30 57.74 -36.69
N TRP A 150 29.81 58.08 -37.89
CA TRP A 150 29.95 57.11 -38.99
C TRP A 150 30.89 55.94 -38.65
N VAL A 151 31.99 56.16 -37.92
CA VAL A 151 32.89 55.09 -37.44
C VAL A 151 32.20 54.23 -36.37
N GLU A 152 31.49 54.82 -35.40
CA GLU A 152 30.72 54.09 -34.40
C GLU A 152 29.61 53.22 -35.05
N ILE A 153 28.96 53.71 -36.12
CA ILE A 153 27.96 52.95 -36.90
C ILE A 153 28.60 51.73 -37.57
N GLU A 154 29.68 51.88 -38.34
CA GLU A 154 30.27 50.74 -39.05
C GLU A 154 30.89 49.72 -38.07
N GLN A 155 31.47 50.18 -36.95
CA GLN A 155 31.93 49.28 -35.87
C GLN A 155 30.79 48.43 -35.30
N HIS A 156 29.60 49.02 -35.10
CA HIS A 156 28.42 48.27 -34.67
C HIS A 156 27.90 47.32 -35.75
N LEU A 157 27.96 47.71 -37.04
CA LEU A 157 27.58 46.83 -38.16
C LEU A 157 28.51 45.63 -38.30
N ASP A 158 29.84 45.83 -38.29
CA ASP A 158 30.81 44.74 -38.39
C ASP A 158 30.86 43.84 -37.15
N ARG A 159 30.42 44.35 -35.99
CA ARG A 159 30.14 43.51 -34.83
C ARG A 159 28.86 42.68 -35.03
N GLY A 160 27.79 43.28 -35.52
CA GLY A 160 26.52 42.59 -35.79
C GLY A 160 26.64 41.52 -36.89
N ARG A 161 27.39 41.81 -37.96
CA ARG A 161 27.69 40.88 -39.07
C ARG A 161 28.38 39.61 -38.54
N ARG A 162 29.48 39.76 -37.80
CA ARG A 162 30.20 38.63 -37.16
C ARG A 162 29.31 37.83 -36.19
N LEU A 163 28.55 38.50 -35.32
CA LEU A 163 27.64 37.82 -34.39
C LEU A 163 26.50 37.06 -35.10
N LEU A 164 26.11 37.46 -36.32
CA LEU A 164 25.15 36.74 -37.18
C LEU A 164 25.78 35.57 -37.95
N GLU A 165 27.09 35.62 -38.23
CA GLU A 165 27.88 34.51 -38.77
C GLU A 165 28.18 33.45 -37.69
N GLU A 166 28.49 33.89 -36.47
CA GLU A 166 28.66 33.08 -35.26
C GLU A 166 27.34 32.47 -34.74
N GLY A 167 26.19 32.85 -35.31
CA GLY A 167 24.85 32.37 -34.88
C GLY A 167 24.34 32.98 -33.57
N SER A 168 25.05 33.95 -32.98
CA SER A 168 24.68 34.63 -31.73
C SER A 168 23.61 35.71 -31.95
N TYR A 169 22.46 35.34 -32.52
CA TYR A 169 21.46 36.27 -33.05
C TYR A 169 20.94 37.31 -32.04
N ASN A 170 20.82 36.96 -30.75
CA ASN A 170 20.42 37.90 -29.70
C ASN A 170 21.41 39.06 -29.51
N GLN A 171 22.71 38.78 -29.64
CA GLN A 171 23.76 39.81 -29.55
C GLN A 171 23.92 40.57 -30.87
N ALA A 172 23.69 39.90 -32.01
CA ALA A 172 23.66 40.53 -33.32
C ALA A 172 22.52 41.56 -33.42
N GLU A 173 21.30 41.19 -32.98
CA GLU A 173 20.14 42.09 -32.92
C GLU A 173 20.45 43.35 -32.09
N GLN A 174 21.02 43.19 -30.89
CA GLN A 174 21.46 44.32 -30.05
C GLN A 174 22.51 45.21 -30.74
N ALA A 175 23.50 44.63 -31.44
CA ALA A 175 24.50 45.39 -32.17
C ALA A 175 23.91 46.20 -33.33
N PHE A 176 22.93 45.64 -34.06
CA PHE A 176 22.23 46.35 -35.13
C PHE A 176 21.23 47.39 -34.60
N ASP A 177 20.54 47.14 -33.50
CA ASP A 177 19.69 48.15 -32.83
C ASP A 177 20.53 49.33 -32.33
N MET A 178 21.76 49.10 -31.85
CA MET A 178 22.72 50.18 -31.57
C MET A 178 23.12 50.92 -32.85
N ALA A 179 23.45 50.24 -33.96
CA ALA A 179 23.73 50.90 -35.24
C ALA A 179 22.54 51.74 -35.75
N SER A 180 21.31 51.25 -35.60
CA SER A 180 20.07 51.96 -35.95
C SER A 180 19.86 53.21 -35.08
N THR A 181 20.03 53.08 -33.76
CA THR A 181 19.98 54.21 -32.81
C THR A 181 21.07 55.24 -33.13
N ARG A 182 22.23 54.81 -33.62
CA ARG A 182 23.29 55.70 -34.09
C ARG A 182 22.93 56.40 -35.41
N LEU A 183 22.33 55.71 -36.38
CA LEU A 183 21.84 56.31 -37.63
C LEU A 183 20.67 57.30 -37.44
N GLN A 184 19.91 57.19 -36.35
CA GLN A 184 18.77 58.07 -36.08
C GLN A 184 19.16 59.50 -35.68
N HIS A 185 20.28 59.70 -34.97
CA HIS A 185 20.68 61.02 -34.47
C HIS A 185 21.62 61.79 -35.41
N LEU A 186 22.02 61.21 -36.54
CA LEU A 186 22.67 61.95 -37.64
C LEU A 186 21.78 63.12 -38.13
N PRO A 187 22.34 64.09 -38.88
CA PRO A 187 21.53 65.07 -39.62
C PRO A 187 20.57 64.41 -40.61
N PHE A 188 19.51 65.11 -41.00
CA PHE A 188 18.64 64.69 -42.11
C PHE A 188 19.27 64.98 -43.50
N GLN A 189 20.26 65.88 -43.56
CA GLN A 189 20.89 66.35 -44.80
C GLN A 189 21.99 65.42 -45.35
N ASP A 190 22.35 64.33 -44.65
CA ASP A 190 23.36 63.37 -45.13
C ASP A 190 22.71 62.33 -46.07
N GLU A 191 23.03 62.40 -47.36
CA GLU A 191 22.52 61.50 -48.40
C GLU A 191 22.79 60.02 -48.10
N ARG A 192 23.87 59.69 -47.37
CA ARG A 192 24.28 58.31 -47.06
C ARG A 192 23.39 57.66 -46.01
N ARG A 193 22.68 58.45 -45.21
CA ARG A 193 21.78 57.98 -44.13
C ARG A 193 20.63 57.13 -44.68
N GLY A 194 19.96 57.58 -45.73
CA GLY A 194 18.75 56.95 -46.28
C GLY A 194 18.98 55.54 -46.86
N PRO A 195 20.09 55.27 -47.56
CA PRO A 195 20.53 53.92 -47.89
C PRO A 195 20.88 53.09 -46.65
N ARG A 196 21.70 53.61 -45.72
CA ARG A 196 22.21 52.80 -44.60
C ARG A 196 21.11 52.39 -43.62
N ILE A 197 20.11 53.24 -43.33
CA ILE A 197 18.96 52.86 -42.49
C ILE A 197 18.27 51.61 -43.03
N ARG A 198 17.98 51.57 -44.34
CA ARG A 198 17.34 50.42 -44.99
C ARG A 198 18.21 49.15 -44.97
N GLU A 199 19.53 49.30 -45.02
CA GLU A 199 20.46 48.18 -44.83
C GLU A 199 20.34 47.63 -43.39
N VAL A 200 20.42 48.48 -42.36
CA VAL A 200 20.33 48.03 -40.96
C VAL A 200 18.96 47.43 -40.64
N GLU A 201 17.88 48.03 -41.14
CA GLU A 201 16.53 47.45 -41.06
C GLU A 201 16.47 46.06 -41.70
N SER A 202 17.08 45.87 -42.89
CA SER A 202 17.12 44.55 -43.53
C SER A 202 17.92 43.51 -42.72
N LEU A 203 19.01 43.93 -42.08
CA LEU A 203 19.82 43.09 -41.21
C LEU A 203 19.08 42.71 -39.91
N ILE A 204 18.32 43.62 -39.31
CA ILE A 204 17.47 43.36 -38.13
C ILE A 204 16.32 42.40 -38.48
N GLN A 205 15.71 42.52 -39.66
CA GLN A 205 14.70 41.55 -40.09
C GLN A 205 15.31 40.17 -40.34
N LEU A 206 16.51 40.11 -40.93
CA LEU A 206 17.25 38.87 -41.16
C LEU A 206 17.69 38.19 -39.85
N THR A 207 18.16 38.94 -38.85
CA THR A 207 18.48 38.35 -37.52
C THR A 207 17.23 37.79 -36.86
N ARG A 208 16.11 38.52 -36.88
CA ARG A 208 14.82 38.07 -36.32
C ARG A 208 14.29 36.82 -37.01
N GLU A 209 14.42 36.73 -38.33
CA GLU A 209 14.01 35.53 -39.06
C GLU A 209 14.91 34.32 -38.72
N ARG A 210 16.24 34.49 -38.73
CA ARG A 210 17.17 33.41 -38.34
C ARG A 210 16.97 32.97 -36.89
N ARG A 211 16.79 33.92 -35.98
CA ARG A 211 16.52 33.70 -34.56
C ARG A 211 15.24 32.91 -34.34
N SER A 212 14.12 33.35 -34.92
CA SER A 212 12.84 32.63 -34.77
C SER A 212 12.85 31.24 -35.38
N ARG A 213 13.55 31.04 -36.52
CA ARG A 213 13.82 29.71 -37.08
C ARG A 213 14.64 28.83 -36.12
N GLN A 214 15.65 29.38 -35.44
CA GLN A 214 16.40 28.65 -34.41
C GLN A 214 15.53 28.35 -33.18
N GLU A 215 14.83 29.33 -32.60
CA GLU A 215 13.99 29.15 -31.41
C GLU A 215 12.91 28.06 -31.66
N VAL A 216 12.35 27.99 -32.87
CA VAL A 216 11.45 26.90 -33.30
C VAL A 216 12.17 25.55 -33.44
N ALA A 217 13.40 25.52 -33.94
CA ALA A 217 14.20 24.29 -34.05
C ALA A 217 14.62 23.75 -32.68
N ASP A 218 15.08 24.60 -31.77
CA ASP A 218 15.50 24.27 -30.41
C ASP A 218 14.30 23.87 -29.53
N ALA A 219 13.15 24.53 -29.71
CA ALA A 219 11.89 24.06 -29.13
C ALA A 219 11.48 22.70 -29.70
N ALA A 220 11.65 22.45 -31.00
CA ALA A 220 11.32 21.15 -31.61
C ALA A 220 12.24 20.01 -31.14
N THR A 221 13.55 20.24 -30.95
CA THR A 221 14.47 19.24 -30.40
C THR A 221 14.19 18.99 -28.92
N SER A 222 14.00 20.03 -28.11
CA SER A 222 13.63 19.91 -26.70
C SER A 222 12.32 19.15 -26.49
N ASN A 223 11.30 19.43 -27.32
CA ASN A 223 10.03 18.69 -27.31
C ASN A 223 10.19 17.22 -27.72
N ARG A 224 11.05 16.90 -28.71
CA ARG A 224 11.36 15.51 -29.09
C ARG A 224 12.03 14.75 -27.95
N VAL A 225 13.10 15.29 -27.36
CA VAL A 225 13.82 14.67 -26.24
C VAL A 225 12.90 14.49 -25.02
N SER A 226 12.03 15.45 -24.75
CA SER A 226 11.04 15.36 -23.67
C SER A 226 10.00 14.27 -23.94
N ALA A 227 9.50 14.17 -25.19
CA ALA A 227 8.57 13.12 -25.59
C ALA A 227 9.20 11.72 -25.60
N GLU A 228 10.49 11.60 -25.93
CA GLU A 228 11.27 10.35 -25.91
C GLU A 228 11.51 9.87 -24.48
N ARG A 229 11.97 10.74 -23.57
CA ARG A 229 12.08 10.43 -22.13
C ARG A 229 10.72 10.00 -21.56
N ALA A 230 9.65 10.70 -21.93
CA ALA A 230 8.30 10.33 -21.54
C ALA A 230 7.80 9.01 -22.17
N ARG A 231 8.37 8.53 -23.29
CA ARG A 231 8.09 7.18 -23.82
C ARG A 231 8.85 6.12 -23.01
N GLN A 232 10.16 6.31 -22.83
CA GLN A 232 11.03 5.41 -22.07
C GLN A 232 10.52 5.15 -20.64
N LEU A 233 10.09 6.20 -19.93
CA LEU A 233 9.51 6.07 -18.59
C LEU A 233 8.23 5.21 -18.59
N ARG A 234 7.30 5.43 -19.52
CA ARG A 234 6.07 4.61 -19.65
C ARG A 234 6.37 3.17 -20.05
N GLU A 235 7.37 2.94 -20.89
CA GLU A 235 7.81 1.58 -21.27
C GLU A 235 8.41 0.83 -20.06
N TYR A 236 9.19 1.53 -19.22
CA TYR A 236 9.73 1.00 -17.98
C TYR A 236 8.64 0.70 -16.93
N GLU A 237 7.69 1.61 -16.73
CA GLU A 237 6.52 1.41 -15.87
C GLU A 237 5.68 0.20 -16.31
N LEU A 238 5.39 0.08 -17.61
CA LEU A 238 4.70 -1.07 -18.19
C LEU A 238 5.52 -2.37 -18.06
N GLY A 239 6.85 -2.29 -18.05
CA GLY A 239 7.74 -3.42 -17.74
C GLY A 239 7.54 -3.93 -16.32
N LEU A 240 7.66 -3.04 -15.33
CA LEU A 240 7.45 -3.35 -13.91
C LEU A 240 6.02 -3.88 -13.63
N GLU A 241 4.99 -3.32 -14.27
CA GLU A 241 3.62 -3.83 -14.17
C GLU A 241 3.51 -5.29 -14.66
N ARG A 242 4.10 -5.60 -15.82
CA ARG A 242 4.10 -6.95 -16.40
C ARG A 242 4.86 -7.94 -15.50
N GLU A 243 6.00 -7.56 -14.95
CA GLU A 243 6.77 -8.40 -14.03
C GLU A 243 5.99 -8.69 -12.73
N ARG A 244 5.35 -7.67 -12.16
CA ARG A 244 4.47 -7.81 -10.98
C ARG A 244 3.30 -8.75 -11.27
N ILE A 245 2.64 -8.61 -12.42
CA ILE A 245 1.54 -9.50 -12.85
C ILE A 245 2.06 -10.93 -13.04
N ASN A 246 3.22 -11.13 -13.66
CA ASN A 246 3.83 -12.46 -13.84
C ASN A 246 4.21 -13.10 -12.49
N MET A 247 4.67 -12.33 -11.51
CA MET A 247 4.95 -12.81 -10.15
C MET A 247 3.65 -13.25 -9.44
N LEU A 248 2.58 -12.45 -9.51
CA LEU A 248 1.28 -12.79 -8.93
C LEU A 248 0.68 -14.04 -9.59
N LEU A 249 0.75 -14.17 -10.92
CA LEU A 249 0.31 -15.38 -11.63
C LEU A 249 1.06 -16.64 -11.18
N ARG A 250 2.38 -16.55 -10.95
CA ARG A 250 3.17 -17.67 -10.39
C ARG A 250 2.75 -18.05 -8.97
N ARG A 251 2.32 -17.08 -8.14
CA ARG A 251 1.77 -17.34 -6.80
C ARG A 251 0.39 -18.01 -6.88
N ALA A 252 -0.51 -17.51 -7.72
CA ALA A 252 -1.84 -18.08 -7.92
C ALA A 252 -1.80 -19.54 -8.40
N LEU A 253 -0.88 -19.86 -9.32
CA LEU A 253 -0.67 -21.24 -9.77
C LEU A 253 -0.21 -22.16 -8.62
N LYS A 254 0.72 -21.70 -7.76
CA LYS A 254 1.16 -22.46 -6.57
C LYS A 254 0.06 -22.63 -5.52
N ALA A 255 -0.83 -21.65 -5.36
CA ALA A 255 -2.00 -21.77 -4.49
C ALA A 255 -2.95 -22.87 -5.02
N ARG A 256 -3.24 -22.85 -6.32
CA ARG A 256 -4.04 -23.88 -7.01
C ARG A 256 -3.42 -25.28 -6.93
N GLU A 257 -2.09 -25.41 -7.08
CA GLU A 257 -1.36 -26.67 -6.88
C GLU A 257 -1.56 -27.25 -5.47
N ARG A 258 -1.63 -26.39 -4.46
CA ARG A 258 -1.91 -26.75 -3.05
C ARG A 258 -3.39 -27.02 -2.76
N ARG A 259 -4.28 -26.86 -3.75
CA ARG A 259 -5.76 -26.82 -3.60
C ARG A 259 -6.27 -25.67 -2.73
N ASP A 260 -5.45 -24.65 -2.47
CA ASP A 260 -5.93 -23.38 -1.90
C ASP A 260 -6.54 -22.51 -3.01
N PHE A 261 -7.80 -22.80 -3.30
CA PHE A 261 -8.55 -22.08 -4.32
C PHE A 261 -8.95 -20.68 -3.86
N ASP A 262 -9.04 -20.40 -2.56
CA ASP A 262 -9.45 -19.09 -2.03
C ASP A 262 -8.29 -18.07 -2.08
N GLU A 263 -7.05 -18.48 -1.78
CA GLU A 263 -5.86 -17.68 -2.07
C GLU A 263 -5.72 -17.46 -3.59
N CYS A 264 -5.90 -18.52 -4.40
CA CYS A 264 -5.82 -18.42 -5.86
C CYS A 264 -6.83 -17.42 -6.45
N ILE A 265 -8.09 -17.48 -6.03
CA ILE A 265 -9.16 -16.55 -6.44
C ILE A 265 -8.78 -15.12 -6.05
N THR A 266 -8.37 -14.92 -4.80
CA THR A 266 -7.97 -13.60 -4.27
C THR A 266 -6.85 -12.97 -5.09
N ILE A 267 -5.81 -13.74 -5.45
CA ILE A 267 -4.70 -13.25 -6.27
C ILE A 267 -5.15 -12.94 -7.71
N CYS A 268 -6.01 -13.76 -8.31
CA CYS A 268 -6.54 -13.49 -9.65
C CYS A 268 -7.37 -12.19 -9.69
N GLU A 269 -8.17 -11.92 -8.65
CA GLU A 269 -8.93 -10.68 -8.50
C GLU A 269 -8.03 -9.47 -8.27
N GLN A 270 -6.92 -9.61 -7.52
CA GLN A 270 -5.89 -8.57 -7.41
C GLN A 270 -5.24 -8.25 -8.76
N ILE A 271 -4.93 -9.26 -9.59
CA ILE A 271 -4.37 -9.05 -10.93
C ILE A 271 -5.38 -8.32 -11.81
N LEU A 272 -6.66 -8.72 -11.81
CA LEU A 272 -7.70 -8.05 -12.59
C LEU A 272 -8.01 -6.63 -12.10
N LYS A 273 -7.79 -6.33 -10.81
CA LYS A 273 -7.88 -4.96 -10.27
C LYS A 273 -6.73 -4.06 -10.74
N ILE A 274 -5.53 -4.63 -10.97
CA ILE A 274 -4.40 -3.91 -11.60
C ILE A 274 -4.67 -3.75 -13.11
N ARG A 275 -5.06 -4.84 -13.78
CA ARG A 275 -5.21 -4.92 -15.23
C ARG A 275 -6.48 -5.70 -15.62
N PRO A 276 -7.63 -5.02 -15.81
CA PRO A 276 -8.91 -5.68 -16.06
C PRO A 276 -8.97 -6.58 -17.31
N ASN A 277 -8.09 -6.35 -18.29
CA ASN A 277 -8.03 -7.12 -19.55
C ASN A 277 -6.90 -8.18 -19.56
N GLU A 278 -6.52 -8.71 -18.39
CA GLU A 278 -5.51 -9.77 -18.29
C GLU A 278 -6.14 -11.16 -18.46
N ALA A 279 -6.21 -11.64 -19.71
CA ALA A 279 -6.87 -12.90 -20.07
C ALA A 279 -6.38 -14.12 -19.28
N ARG A 280 -5.09 -14.17 -18.91
CA ARG A 280 -4.52 -15.28 -18.10
C ARG A 280 -5.13 -15.33 -16.70
N ALA A 281 -5.40 -14.18 -16.09
CA ALA A 281 -6.00 -14.09 -14.76
C ALA A 281 -7.51 -14.37 -14.78
N SER A 282 -8.24 -13.90 -15.80
CA SER A 282 -9.67 -14.18 -15.92
C SER A 282 -9.97 -15.65 -16.21
N THR A 283 -9.17 -16.32 -17.06
CA THR A 283 -9.29 -17.77 -17.27
C THR A 283 -8.96 -18.55 -15.99
N LEU A 284 -7.87 -18.17 -15.29
CA LEU A 284 -7.46 -18.86 -14.06
C LEU A 284 -8.53 -18.71 -12.96
N LEU A 285 -9.10 -17.51 -12.79
CA LEU A 285 -10.20 -17.23 -11.85
C LEU A 285 -11.42 -18.15 -12.09
N VAL A 286 -11.84 -18.31 -13.34
CA VAL A 286 -12.97 -19.19 -13.70
C VAL A 286 -12.64 -20.66 -13.41
N THR A 287 -11.42 -21.11 -13.72
CA THR A 287 -11.00 -22.50 -13.39
C THR A 287 -10.94 -22.73 -11.88
N ALA A 288 -10.33 -21.82 -11.11
CA ALA A 288 -10.21 -21.94 -9.65
C ALA A 288 -11.58 -21.94 -8.96
N ARG A 289 -12.52 -21.07 -9.37
CA ARG A 289 -13.91 -21.09 -8.87
C ARG A 289 -14.61 -22.41 -9.18
N ARG A 290 -14.44 -22.97 -10.38
CA ARG A 290 -15.02 -24.28 -10.75
C ARG A 290 -14.44 -25.42 -9.92
N GLU A 291 -13.12 -25.46 -9.77
CA GLU A 291 -12.41 -26.50 -9.01
C GLU A 291 -12.74 -26.42 -7.52
N ARG A 292 -12.81 -25.21 -6.94
CA ARG A 292 -13.32 -24.96 -5.59
C ARG A 292 -14.71 -25.55 -5.37
N HIS A 293 -15.64 -25.34 -6.31
CA HIS A 293 -16.99 -25.90 -6.19
C HIS A 293 -17.04 -27.43 -6.32
N VAL A 294 -16.09 -28.06 -7.00
CA VAL A 294 -15.97 -29.53 -7.02
C VAL A 294 -15.36 -30.03 -5.71
N TYR A 295 -14.25 -29.42 -5.28
CA TYR A 295 -13.55 -29.78 -4.04
C TYR A 295 -14.44 -29.63 -2.81
N LEU A 296 -15.17 -28.52 -2.68
CA LEU A 296 -16.10 -28.32 -1.56
C LEU A 296 -17.25 -29.33 -1.56
N ARG A 297 -17.76 -29.75 -2.74
CA ARG A 297 -18.76 -30.84 -2.80
C ARG A 297 -18.21 -32.17 -2.32
N GLN A 298 -16.97 -32.50 -2.69
CA GLN A 298 -16.28 -33.71 -2.22
C GLN A 298 -16.13 -33.66 -0.69
N VAL A 299 -15.47 -32.63 -0.15
CA VAL A 299 -15.27 -32.47 1.30
C VAL A 299 -16.60 -32.43 2.07
N THR A 300 -17.67 -31.85 1.49
CA THR A 300 -19.00 -31.83 2.12
C THR A 300 -19.65 -33.21 2.10
N ALA A 301 -19.50 -34.00 1.02
CA ALA A 301 -20.00 -35.37 0.94
C ALA A 301 -19.21 -36.32 1.85
N ASP A 302 -17.87 -36.26 1.82
CA ASP A 302 -16.97 -37.05 2.66
C ASP A 302 -17.27 -36.80 4.16
N ARG A 303 -17.52 -35.54 4.53
CA ARG A 303 -17.96 -35.17 5.88
C ARG A 303 -19.38 -35.65 6.16
N TRP A 304 -20.33 -35.42 5.25
CA TRP A 304 -21.73 -35.85 5.42
C TRP A 304 -21.82 -37.35 5.69
N ASP A 305 -21.08 -38.17 4.96
CA ASP A 305 -21.02 -39.62 5.13
C ASP A 305 -20.39 -40.04 6.48
N GLU A 306 -19.42 -39.29 7.00
CA GLU A 306 -18.81 -39.53 8.31
C GLU A 306 -19.73 -39.10 9.47
N GLU A 307 -20.35 -37.92 9.39
CA GLU A 307 -21.31 -37.46 10.40
C GLU A 307 -22.56 -38.36 10.39
N HIS A 308 -23.03 -38.83 9.23
CA HIS A 308 -24.10 -39.83 9.13
C HIS A 308 -23.68 -41.20 9.68
N ARG A 309 -22.43 -41.62 9.50
CA ARG A 309 -21.89 -42.87 10.06
C ARG A 309 -21.91 -42.84 11.58
N ARG A 310 -21.47 -41.71 12.18
CA ARG A 310 -21.53 -41.44 13.62
C ARG A 310 -22.97 -41.43 14.11
N PHE A 311 -23.83 -40.56 13.58
CA PHE A 311 -25.25 -40.49 13.93
C PHE A 311 -25.96 -41.85 13.82
N SER A 312 -25.65 -42.65 12.80
CA SER A 312 -26.19 -44.00 12.64
C SER A 312 -25.62 -45.01 13.64
N GLN A 313 -24.40 -44.80 14.16
CA GLN A 313 -23.81 -45.55 15.27
C GLN A 313 -24.42 -45.12 16.61
N ASP A 314 -24.59 -43.82 16.84
CA ASP A 314 -25.16 -43.23 18.06
C ASP A 314 -26.63 -43.62 18.24
N ILE A 315 -27.40 -43.68 17.15
CA ILE A 315 -28.74 -44.27 17.16
C ILE A 315 -28.67 -45.76 17.52
N ARG A 316 -27.72 -46.52 16.97
CA ARG A 316 -27.61 -47.97 17.23
C ARG A 316 -27.17 -48.29 18.65
N SER A 317 -26.30 -47.48 19.27
CA SER A 317 -25.97 -47.62 20.69
C SER A 317 -27.15 -47.20 21.57
N SER A 318 -27.83 -46.09 21.25
CA SER A 318 -29.03 -45.62 21.98
C SER A 318 -30.22 -46.57 21.87
N MET A 319 -30.29 -47.39 20.81
CA MET A 319 -31.29 -48.45 20.64
C MET A 319 -31.01 -49.70 21.49
N LEU A 320 -29.79 -49.87 22.02
CA LEU A 320 -29.51 -50.95 22.96
C LEU A 320 -30.11 -50.61 24.33
N PRO A 321 -30.86 -51.52 24.97
CA PRO A 321 -31.33 -51.28 26.32
C PRO A 321 -30.12 -51.22 27.27
N GLN A 322 -29.95 -50.09 27.94
CA GLN A 322 -28.98 -49.95 29.04
C GLN A 322 -29.27 -51.03 30.09
N LEU A 323 -28.26 -51.86 30.38
CA LEU A 323 -28.34 -52.95 31.37
C LEU A 323 -27.98 -52.46 32.77
N ASP A 324 -27.03 -51.54 32.86
CA ASP A 324 -26.59 -50.90 34.09
C ASP A 324 -27.50 -49.73 34.45
N LEU A 325 -27.76 -49.55 35.75
CA LEU A 325 -28.69 -48.54 36.27
C LEU A 325 -28.14 -47.11 36.16
N ILE A 326 -26.82 -46.96 36.11
CA ILE A 326 -26.09 -45.69 36.03
C ILE A 326 -24.92 -45.90 35.07
N VAL A 327 -24.92 -45.15 33.96
CA VAL A 327 -23.81 -45.09 32.99
C VAL A 327 -23.45 -43.62 32.80
N TYR A 328 -22.19 -43.27 33.03
CA TYR A 328 -21.69 -41.92 32.75
C TYR A 328 -21.32 -41.81 31.25
N PRO A 329 -21.49 -40.64 30.61
CA PRO A 329 -21.01 -40.42 29.24
C PRO A 329 -19.49 -40.58 29.14
N ASP A 330 -18.97 -40.98 27.97
CA ASP A 330 -17.52 -41.12 27.75
C ASP A 330 -16.74 -39.81 28.02
N ASP A 331 -17.37 -38.66 27.78
CA ASP A 331 -16.82 -37.32 28.04
C ASP A 331 -16.82 -36.92 29.54
N TRP A 332 -17.15 -37.83 30.47
CA TRP A 332 -17.30 -37.53 31.90
C TRP A 332 -16.07 -36.85 32.51
N ASP A 333 -14.86 -37.27 32.14
CA ASP A 333 -13.62 -36.67 32.64
C ASP A 333 -13.46 -35.21 32.18
N GLU A 334 -14.00 -34.81 31.02
CA GLU A 334 -14.01 -33.39 30.63
C GLU A 334 -15.12 -32.62 31.36
N ILE A 335 -16.28 -33.25 31.57
CA ILE A 335 -17.38 -32.67 32.35
C ILE A 335 -16.93 -32.41 33.80
N ASP A 336 -16.20 -33.34 34.43
CA ASP A 336 -15.65 -33.19 35.78
C ASP A 336 -14.54 -32.12 35.83
N ARG A 337 -13.59 -32.12 34.88
CA ARG A 337 -12.58 -31.05 34.77
C ARG A 337 -13.18 -29.66 34.56
N ARG A 338 -14.36 -29.54 33.94
CA ARG A 338 -15.12 -28.29 33.81
C ARG A 338 -15.94 -27.93 35.06
N ARG A 339 -16.15 -28.87 36.00
CA ARG A 339 -16.90 -28.69 37.26
C ARG A 339 -16.00 -28.37 38.45
N ARG A 340 -14.80 -28.96 38.51
CA ARG A 340 -13.82 -28.64 39.57
C ARG A 340 -13.53 -27.13 39.55
N PRO A 341 -13.57 -26.43 40.70
CA PRO A 341 -13.13 -25.05 40.77
C PRO A 341 -11.67 -24.96 40.29
N PRO A 342 -11.28 -23.93 39.53
CA PRO A 342 -9.86 -23.65 39.32
C PRO A 342 -9.25 -23.28 40.66
N THR A 343 -8.38 -24.14 41.20
CA THR A 343 -7.71 -23.96 42.50
C THR A 343 -6.77 -22.76 42.46
N ARG A 344 -7.33 -21.55 42.58
CA ARG A 344 -6.62 -20.29 42.37
C ARG A 344 -5.82 -19.86 43.60
N GLY A 345 -4.94 -20.74 44.03
CA GLY A 345 -4.04 -20.60 45.17
C GLY A 345 -2.81 -21.47 44.97
N VAL A 346 -1.87 -20.96 44.16
CA VAL A 346 -0.64 -21.61 43.66
C VAL A 346 -0.89 -22.79 42.71
N ASP A 347 -0.31 -22.72 41.51
CA ASP A 347 -0.24 -23.85 40.57
C ASP A 347 0.79 -24.87 41.08
N GLY A 348 0.34 -25.78 41.97
CA GLY A 348 1.17 -26.85 42.53
C GLY A 348 1.72 -27.85 41.50
N THR A 349 1.44 -27.66 40.21
CA THR A 349 2.08 -28.37 39.09
C THR A 349 3.56 -27.99 38.92
N GLU A 350 3.98 -26.78 39.31
CA GLU A 350 5.40 -26.42 39.34
C GLU A 350 6.07 -26.98 40.62
N ASP A 351 5.40 -26.90 41.78
CA ASP A 351 5.89 -27.45 43.05
C ASP A 351 6.06 -28.97 43.06
N GLU A 352 5.22 -29.71 42.32
CA GLU A 352 5.26 -31.17 42.29
C GLU A 352 6.30 -31.71 41.30
N ALA A 353 6.72 -30.94 40.29
CA ALA A 353 7.65 -31.41 39.26
C ALA A 353 9.04 -31.75 39.80
N TRP A 354 9.68 -30.80 40.50
CA TRP A 354 10.97 -31.03 41.17
C TRP A 354 10.84 -32.00 42.35
N ARG A 355 9.69 -32.00 43.04
CA ARG A 355 9.39 -32.91 44.15
C ARG A 355 9.37 -34.37 43.69
N GLN A 356 8.73 -34.66 42.57
CA GLN A 356 8.69 -35.99 41.95
C GLN A 356 10.07 -36.43 41.42
N GLU A 357 10.93 -35.50 41.02
CA GLU A 357 12.32 -35.79 40.66
C GLU A 357 13.16 -36.18 41.88
N ILE A 358 13.05 -35.43 43.00
CA ILE A 358 13.72 -35.81 44.25
C ILE A 358 13.17 -37.14 44.79
N ILE A 359 11.85 -37.38 44.79
CA ILE A 359 11.26 -38.67 45.23
C ILE A 359 11.78 -39.85 44.38
N ARG A 360 11.96 -39.63 43.06
CA ARG A 360 12.57 -40.62 42.15
C ARG A 360 14.03 -40.89 42.52
N ASN A 361 14.80 -39.85 42.86
CA ASN A 361 16.21 -40.01 43.25
C ASN A 361 16.36 -40.60 44.68
N LEU A 362 15.44 -40.32 45.60
CA LEU A 362 15.33 -41.00 46.90
C LEU A 362 14.99 -42.50 46.77
N ASN A 363 14.42 -42.93 45.65
CA ASN A 363 14.17 -44.35 45.39
C ASN A 363 15.37 -45.11 44.78
N GLN A 364 16.52 -44.46 44.58
CA GLN A 364 17.76 -45.13 44.17
C GLN A 364 18.28 -46.07 45.28
N GLN A 365 18.85 -47.22 44.89
CA GLN A 365 19.45 -48.17 45.83
C GLN A 365 20.93 -47.85 46.06
N LEU A 366 21.37 -47.90 47.31
CA LEU A 366 22.76 -47.67 47.71
C LEU A 366 23.24 -48.70 48.74
N THR A 367 24.56 -48.76 48.95
CA THR A 367 25.17 -49.50 50.04
C THR A 367 25.92 -48.49 50.92
N LEU A 368 25.61 -48.50 52.22
CA LEU A 368 26.09 -47.54 53.20
C LEU A 368 26.92 -48.25 54.26
N GLU A 369 28.07 -47.68 54.60
CA GLU A 369 28.88 -48.10 55.73
C GLU A 369 29.44 -46.87 56.45
N PHE A 370 28.88 -46.58 57.61
CA PHE A 370 29.24 -45.49 58.49
C PHE A 370 29.70 -46.06 59.85
N ARG A 371 30.84 -45.58 60.34
CA ARG A 371 31.47 -46.01 61.58
C ARG A 371 31.93 -44.78 62.34
N ASP A 372 31.21 -44.42 63.40
CA ASP A 372 31.43 -43.22 64.21
C ASP A 372 31.49 -41.90 63.39
N ASN A 373 30.67 -41.76 62.35
CA ASN A 373 30.63 -40.56 61.49
C ASN A 373 29.66 -39.48 62.01
N ASP A 374 30.04 -38.21 61.87
CA ASP A 374 29.16 -37.07 62.13
C ASP A 374 28.09 -36.87 61.04
N ILE A 375 26.96 -36.26 61.42
CA ILE A 375 25.85 -35.97 60.48
C ILE A 375 26.28 -35.09 59.30
N GLN A 376 27.25 -34.19 59.47
CA GLN A 376 27.80 -33.40 58.36
C GLN A 376 28.48 -34.28 57.31
N ASP A 377 29.30 -35.24 57.74
CA ASP A 377 30.01 -36.14 56.82
C ASP A 377 29.08 -37.15 56.17
N VAL A 378 28.06 -37.63 56.90
CA VAL A 378 26.98 -38.45 56.32
C VAL A 378 26.20 -37.66 55.25
N VAL A 379 25.77 -36.43 55.53
CA VAL A 379 25.07 -35.58 54.55
C VAL A 379 25.96 -35.24 53.35
N ASN A 380 27.25 -35.00 53.56
CA ASN A 380 28.22 -34.77 52.48
C ASN A 380 28.43 -36.04 51.63
N PHE A 381 28.49 -37.22 52.25
CA PHE A 381 28.56 -38.51 51.55
C PHE A 381 27.30 -38.76 50.71
N LEU A 382 26.11 -38.49 51.25
CA LEU A 382 24.86 -38.62 50.48
C LEU A 382 24.84 -37.65 49.30
N ARG A 383 25.17 -36.37 49.48
CA ARG A 383 25.26 -35.38 48.39
C ARG A 383 26.35 -35.70 47.35
N ALA A 384 27.37 -36.47 47.71
CA ALA A 384 28.45 -36.87 46.79
C ALA A 384 28.13 -38.13 45.95
N ASN A 385 27.24 -39.00 46.44
CA ASN A 385 26.89 -40.27 45.78
C ASN A 385 25.47 -40.30 45.20
N THR A 386 24.68 -39.24 45.41
CA THR A 386 23.27 -39.17 44.99
C THR A 386 22.98 -37.78 44.40
N ASP A 387 22.15 -37.72 43.36
CA ASP A 387 21.82 -36.48 42.65
C ASP A 387 20.66 -35.75 43.37
N VAL A 388 20.90 -35.38 44.64
CA VAL A 388 19.92 -34.77 45.54
C VAL A 388 20.60 -33.68 46.39
N ASN A 389 20.00 -32.48 46.38
CA ASN A 389 20.43 -31.39 47.24
C ASN A 389 19.99 -31.63 48.69
N PHE A 390 20.94 -31.89 49.59
CA PHE A 390 20.70 -31.90 51.04
C PHE A 390 21.16 -30.59 51.68
N VAL A 391 20.28 -30.00 52.51
CA VAL A 391 20.55 -28.82 53.34
C VAL A 391 20.34 -29.19 54.80
N LEU A 392 21.33 -28.89 55.64
CA LEU A 392 21.25 -29.08 57.10
C LEU A 392 21.06 -27.72 57.77
N ASP A 393 20.10 -27.63 58.67
CA ASP A 393 19.79 -26.43 59.44
C ASP A 393 20.95 -26.04 60.38
N PRO A 394 21.39 -24.76 60.39
CA PRO A 394 22.45 -24.31 61.29
C PRO A 394 22.11 -24.45 62.78
N GLU A 395 20.84 -24.45 63.18
CA GLU A 395 20.46 -24.59 64.61
C GLU A 395 20.73 -26.00 65.15
N VAL A 396 20.61 -27.04 64.30
CA VAL A 396 20.97 -28.44 64.66
C VAL A 396 22.44 -28.55 65.07
N LEU A 397 23.32 -27.76 64.45
CA LEU A 397 24.76 -27.75 64.73
C LEU A 397 25.11 -26.99 66.02
N VAL A 398 24.22 -26.12 66.51
CA VAL A 398 24.42 -25.31 67.73
C VAL A 398 23.73 -25.93 68.94
N GLY A 399 22.59 -26.62 68.76
CA GLY A 399 21.82 -27.26 69.84
C GLY A 399 22.57 -28.35 70.61
N GLY A 400 23.53 -29.00 69.95
CA GLY A 400 24.52 -29.89 70.57
C GLY A 400 24.06 -31.34 70.77
N GLY A 401 24.89 -32.29 70.33
CA GLY A 401 24.74 -33.71 70.70
C GLY A 401 23.92 -34.59 69.76
N VAL A 402 23.91 -34.32 68.45
CA VAL A 402 23.53 -35.35 67.46
C VAL A 402 24.47 -36.57 67.66
N PRO A 403 23.95 -37.79 67.89
CA PRO A 403 24.80 -38.96 68.15
C PRO A 403 25.55 -39.42 66.88
N PRO A 404 26.77 -39.95 67.01
CA PRO A 404 27.57 -40.41 65.88
C PRO A 404 26.91 -41.63 65.21
N ILE A 405 26.85 -41.60 63.88
CA ILE A 405 26.06 -42.56 63.10
C ILE A 405 26.89 -43.82 62.82
N ASN A 406 26.41 -44.94 63.36
CA ASN A 406 26.96 -46.28 63.16
C ASN A 406 25.92 -47.14 62.43
N MET A 407 26.18 -47.43 61.15
CA MET A 407 25.24 -48.15 60.28
C MET A 407 25.99 -48.88 59.16
N GLN A 408 25.64 -50.15 58.90
CA GLN A 408 26.11 -50.88 57.72
C GLN A 408 24.91 -51.58 57.08
N VAL A 409 24.52 -51.18 55.87
CA VAL A 409 23.37 -51.71 55.13
C VAL A 409 23.69 -51.78 53.64
N SER A 410 23.31 -52.87 52.98
CA SER A 410 23.51 -53.09 51.54
C SER A 410 22.19 -53.10 50.77
N ASP A 411 22.22 -52.56 49.56
CA ASP A 411 21.10 -52.54 48.58
C ASP A 411 19.79 -51.88 49.06
N ILE A 412 19.89 -50.93 50.01
CA ILE A 412 18.75 -50.20 50.58
C ILE A 412 18.40 -48.97 49.75
N ARG A 413 17.12 -48.61 49.67
CA ARG A 413 16.68 -47.34 49.05
C ARG A 413 17.12 -46.15 49.88
N LEU A 414 17.54 -45.07 49.23
CA LEU A 414 17.99 -43.84 49.87
C LEU A 414 16.90 -43.23 50.81
N GLU A 415 15.63 -43.34 50.45
CA GLU A 415 14.45 -43.00 51.26
C GLU A 415 14.49 -43.72 52.64
N ASN A 416 14.39 -45.05 52.64
CA ASN A 416 14.46 -45.86 53.87
C ASN A 416 15.77 -45.65 54.66
N ALA A 417 16.88 -45.42 53.97
CA ALA A 417 18.16 -45.16 54.63
C ALA A 417 18.20 -43.80 55.32
N LEU A 418 17.59 -42.78 54.71
CA LEU A 418 17.41 -41.45 55.30
C LEU A 418 16.52 -41.55 56.54
N ASP A 419 15.41 -42.28 56.48
CA ASP A 419 14.53 -42.53 57.63
C ASP A 419 15.28 -43.12 58.83
N PHE A 420 16.07 -44.18 58.62
CA PHE A 420 16.87 -44.77 59.71
C PHE A 420 17.96 -43.81 60.24
N ILE A 421 18.54 -42.95 59.40
CA ILE A 421 19.49 -41.91 59.87
C ILE A 421 18.75 -40.86 60.72
N MET A 422 17.53 -40.47 60.34
CA MET A 422 16.70 -39.52 61.08
C MET A 422 16.18 -40.11 62.40
N GLU A 423 15.84 -41.41 62.43
CA GLU A 423 15.48 -42.14 63.65
C GLU A 423 16.66 -42.20 64.64
N LEU A 424 17.86 -42.54 64.16
CA LEU A 424 19.07 -42.59 65.00
C LEU A 424 19.51 -41.22 65.53
N THR A 425 19.28 -40.14 64.77
CA THR A 425 19.72 -38.78 65.14
C THR A 425 18.65 -37.97 65.87
N GLY A 426 17.39 -38.42 65.90
CA GLY A 426 16.26 -37.66 66.43
C GLY A 426 15.81 -36.48 65.55
N LEU A 427 16.34 -36.36 64.34
CA LEU A 427 16.04 -35.30 63.39
C LEU A 427 14.85 -35.69 62.49
N ARG A 428 14.41 -34.75 61.65
CA ARG A 428 13.41 -34.98 60.59
C ARG A 428 13.86 -34.25 59.32
N TYR A 429 13.23 -34.58 58.19
CA TYR A 429 13.44 -33.89 56.92
C TYR A 429 12.12 -33.44 56.30
N SER A 430 12.19 -32.43 55.44
CA SER A 430 11.09 -32.04 54.55
C SER A 430 11.63 -31.64 53.18
N LEU A 431 10.77 -31.73 52.16
CA LEU A 431 11.09 -31.30 50.80
C LEU A 431 10.70 -29.83 50.62
N GLN A 432 11.70 -28.95 50.54
CA GLN A 432 11.54 -27.50 50.41
C GLN A 432 12.60 -26.93 49.45
N ASN A 433 12.21 -25.97 48.60
CA ASN A 433 13.12 -25.17 47.77
C ASN A 433 14.15 -26.02 46.96
N GLU A 434 13.67 -27.02 46.21
CA GLU A 434 14.51 -27.92 45.40
C GLU A 434 15.55 -28.74 46.20
N ALA A 435 15.31 -28.92 47.51
CA ALA A 435 16.20 -29.63 48.42
C ALA A 435 15.46 -30.48 49.48
N VAL A 436 16.20 -31.44 50.05
CA VAL A 436 15.89 -32.12 51.30
C VAL A 436 16.43 -31.25 52.44
N TYR A 437 15.55 -30.58 53.17
CA TYR A 437 15.87 -29.76 54.33
C TYR A 437 15.78 -30.58 55.62
N ILE A 438 16.90 -30.71 56.34
CA ILE A 438 17.04 -31.52 57.56
C ILE A 438 17.12 -30.56 58.76
N SER A 439 16.21 -30.70 59.72
CA SER A 439 16.20 -29.89 60.95
C SER A 439 15.54 -30.65 62.13
N THR A 440 15.37 -29.95 63.25
CA THR A 440 14.54 -30.39 64.37
C THR A 440 13.05 -30.24 64.04
N GLU A 441 12.18 -30.89 64.83
CA GLU A 441 10.72 -30.82 64.66
C GLU A 441 10.17 -29.38 64.70
N ALA A 442 10.75 -28.51 65.55
CA ALA A 442 10.40 -27.08 65.61
C ALA A 442 10.86 -26.29 64.36
N GLY A 443 12.03 -26.62 63.81
CA GLY A 443 12.58 -25.98 62.59
C GLY A 443 11.90 -26.43 61.28
N LEU A 444 10.95 -27.36 61.35
CA LEU A 444 10.23 -27.92 60.19
C LEU A 444 8.77 -27.52 60.12
N GLN A 445 8.27 -26.69 61.04
CA GLN A 445 6.93 -26.12 60.97
C GLN A 445 6.82 -25.28 59.68
N GLY A 446 6.12 -25.83 58.68
CA GLY A 446 6.03 -25.25 57.35
C GLY A 446 5.29 -23.90 57.36
N ARG A 447 5.69 -22.98 56.47
CA ARG A 447 5.07 -21.66 56.40
C ARG A 447 3.55 -21.76 56.17
N THR A 448 2.78 -21.25 57.13
CA THR A 448 1.32 -21.14 57.08
C THR A 448 0.88 -20.44 55.79
N GLU A 449 -0.13 -21.00 55.12
CA GLU A 449 -0.70 -20.44 53.89
C GLU A 449 -2.22 -20.33 53.96
N MET A 450 -2.76 -19.31 53.28
CA MET A 450 -4.20 -19.08 53.18
C MET A 450 -4.76 -19.78 51.95
N ARG A 451 -5.69 -20.72 52.14
CA ARG A 451 -6.50 -21.33 51.07
C ARG A 451 -7.98 -21.00 51.24
N ILE A 452 -8.71 -20.97 50.13
CA ILE A 452 -10.15 -20.71 50.10
C ILE A 452 -10.85 -21.97 49.57
N TYR A 453 -11.74 -22.54 50.39
CA TYR A 453 -12.53 -23.72 50.08
C TYR A 453 -13.99 -23.34 49.88
N ASP A 454 -14.49 -23.37 48.65
CA ASP A 454 -15.93 -23.31 48.38
C ASP A 454 -16.61 -24.55 48.99
N ILE A 455 -17.69 -24.34 49.74
CA ILE A 455 -18.47 -25.39 50.41
C ILE A 455 -19.98 -25.24 50.16
N ARG A 456 -20.39 -24.41 49.20
CA ARG A 456 -21.82 -24.15 48.93
C ARG A 456 -22.59 -25.41 48.51
N ASP A 457 -21.90 -26.40 47.94
CA ASP A 457 -22.47 -27.72 47.63
C ASP A 457 -22.69 -28.61 48.89
N LEU A 458 -22.02 -28.31 50.01
CA LEU A 458 -22.22 -28.96 51.31
C LEU A 458 -23.18 -28.21 52.23
N THR A 459 -23.37 -26.90 52.05
CA THR A 459 -24.21 -26.07 52.95
C THR A 459 -25.59 -25.75 52.39
N MET A 460 -25.82 -25.86 51.07
CA MET A 460 -27.17 -25.74 50.51
C MET A 460 -28.07 -26.89 51.00
N GLY A 461 -29.27 -26.54 51.48
CA GLY A 461 -30.34 -27.48 51.82
C GLY A 461 -30.90 -28.17 50.57
N LEU A 462 -31.48 -29.36 50.75
CA LEU A 462 -32.15 -30.09 49.67
C LEU A 462 -33.56 -29.50 49.47
N THR A 463 -33.73 -28.70 48.41
CA THR A 463 -35.02 -28.13 48.05
C THR A 463 -36.00 -29.23 47.62
N GLN A 464 -37.11 -29.37 48.35
CA GLN A 464 -38.10 -30.42 48.14
C GLN A 464 -39.16 -29.97 47.13
N PHE A 465 -38.92 -30.26 45.85
CA PHE A 465 -39.91 -29.97 44.80
C PHE A 465 -41.11 -30.95 44.87
N PRO A 466 -42.32 -30.53 45.28
CA PRO A 466 -43.48 -31.41 45.28
C PRO A 466 -43.89 -31.75 43.84
N GLY A 467 -43.96 -33.05 43.53
CA GLY A 467 -44.48 -33.51 42.24
C GLY A 467 -45.98 -33.18 42.07
N PRO A 468 -46.46 -32.89 40.85
CA PRO A 468 -47.89 -32.78 40.59
C PRO A 468 -48.58 -34.13 40.81
N GLU A 469 -49.78 -34.12 41.39
CA GLU A 469 -50.58 -35.32 41.61
C GLU A 469 -51.27 -35.71 40.27
N ILE A 470 -50.66 -36.65 39.53
CA ILE A 470 -51.11 -37.06 38.18
C ILE A 470 -52.22 -38.11 38.29
N GLU A 471 -53.46 -37.66 38.43
CA GLU A 471 -54.64 -38.50 38.18
C GLU A 471 -54.82 -38.77 36.67
N ILE A 472 -55.30 -39.98 36.33
CA ILE A 472 -55.63 -40.33 34.94
C ILE A 472 -56.90 -39.56 34.54
N PRO A 473 -56.89 -38.78 33.44
CA PRO A 473 -57.98 -37.85 33.13
C PRO A 473 -59.23 -38.55 32.61
N GLU A 474 -60.19 -38.82 33.50
CA GLU A 474 -61.56 -39.12 33.09
C GLU A 474 -62.29 -37.86 32.54
N PRO A 475 -63.27 -38.00 31.63
CA PRO A 475 -63.93 -36.86 30.97
C PRO A 475 -64.76 -35.98 31.92
N GLY A 476 -64.10 -35.03 32.59
CA GLY A 476 -64.70 -34.10 33.54
C GLY A 476 -63.84 -33.76 34.76
N GLY A 477 -62.72 -34.46 34.96
CA GLY A 477 -61.80 -34.18 36.07
C GLY A 477 -61.09 -32.83 35.98
N GLN A 478 -60.87 -32.17 37.12
CA GLN A 478 -59.92 -31.06 37.23
C GLN A 478 -58.50 -31.64 37.31
N GLY A 479 -57.82 -31.72 36.17
CA GLY A 479 -56.49 -32.34 36.10
C GLY A 479 -55.40 -31.58 36.89
N SER A 480 -54.40 -32.34 37.37
CA SER A 480 -53.15 -31.85 37.97
C SER A 480 -53.34 -30.88 39.15
N ARG A 481 -53.70 -31.42 40.32
CA ARG A 481 -53.60 -30.66 41.58
C ARG A 481 -52.14 -30.60 42.04
N LEU A 482 -51.68 -29.41 42.41
CA LEU A 482 -50.39 -29.24 43.10
C LEU A 482 -50.56 -29.58 44.58
N VAL A 483 -49.67 -30.43 45.09
CA VAL A 483 -49.55 -30.74 46.52
C VAL A 483 -49.02 -29.49 47.25
N PRO A 484 -49.50 -29.17 48.47
CA PRO A 484 -48.92 -28.06 49.24
C PRO A 484 -47.43 -28.26 49.48
N GLU A 485 -46.70 -27.15 49.45
CA GLU A 485 -45.25 -27.06 49.64
C GLU A 485 -44.83 -27.70 50.98
N ILE A 486 -43.94 -28.69 50.92
CA ILE A 486 -43.29 -29.25 52.11
C ILE A 486 -42.21 -28.26 52.51
N THR A 487 -42.10 -27.94 53.80
CA THR A 487 -41.03 -27.06 54.29
C THR A 487 -39.67 -27.69 54.01
N ASP A 488 -38.82 -26.99 53.26
CA ASP A 488 -37.45 -27.40 52.99
C ASP A 488 -36.69 -27.76 54.28
N ASP A 489 -35.80 -28.75 54.16
CA ASP A 489 -34.95 -29.16 55.27
C ASP A 489 -33.91 -28.07 55.57
N SER A 490 -33.65 -27.82 56.85
CA SER A 490 -32.84 -26.66 57.25
C SER A 490 -31.39 -26.85 56.78
N PRO A 491 -30.78 -25.86 56.08
CA PRO A 491 -29.39 -25.98 55.68
C PRO A 491 -28.51 -26.13 56.93
N PRO A 492 -27.57 -27.09 56.97
CA PRO A 492 -26.65 -27.23 58.08
C PRO A 492 -25.74 -26.00 58.15
N ASP A 493 -25.47 -25.53 59.36
CA ASP A 493 -24.75 -24.28 59.58
C ASP A 493 -23.27 -24.43 59.18
N VAL A 494 -22.68 -23.34 58.69
CA VAL A 494 -21.26 -23.30 58.33
C VAL A 494 -20.39 -23.47 59.57
N GLY A 495 -20.84 -22.95 60.72
CA GLY A 495 -20.18 -23.12 62.01
C GLY A 495 -20.00 -24.58 62.41
N GLU A 496 -21.03 -25.43 62.21
CA GLU A 496 -20.93 -26.87 62.52
C GLU A 496 -19.86 -27.56 61.66
N LEU A 497 -19.69 -27.16 60.40
CA LEU A 497 -18.65 -27.71 59.52
C LEU A 497 -17.24 -27.21 59.93
N MET A 498 -17.12 -25.95 60.36
CA MET A 498 -15.86 -25.39 60.89
C MET A 498 -15.43 -26.11 62.18
N ASP A 499 -16.37 -26.35 63.10
CA ASP A 499 -16.14 -27.10 64.35
C ASP A 499 -15.72 -28.56 64.05
N ILE A 500 -16.37 -29.23 63.10
CA ILE A 500 -15.99 -30.59 62.66
C ILE A 500 -14.57 -30.59 62.08
N ILE A 501 -14.18 -29.59 61.28
CA ILE A 501 -12.83 -29.50 60.71
C ILE A 501 -11.77 -29.31 61.81
N GLN A 502 -12.00 -28.42 62.78
CA GLN A 502 -11.09 -28.23 63.92
C GLN A 502 -10.95 -29.50 64.78
N LEU A 503 -12.07 -30.20 65.03
CA LEU A 503 -12.10 -31.39 65.87
C LEU A 503 -11.51 -32.64 65.20
N VAL A 504 -11.67 -32.79 63.89
CA VAL A 504 -11.21 -33.97 63.13
C VAL A 504 -9.79 -33.78 62.59
N VAL A 505 -9.42 -32.59 62.15
CA VAL A 505 -8.14 -32.35 61.47
C VAL A 505 -7.11 -31.70 62.39
N SER A 506 -6.32 -32.55 63.06
CA SER A 506 -5.12 -32.15 63.83
C SER A 506 -5.40 -31.10 64.94
N PRO A 507 -6.22 -31.43 65.96
CA PRO A 507 -6.75 -30.46 66.93
C PRO A 507 -5.72 -29.53 67.58
N ASP A 508 -4.54 -30.06 67.92
CA ASP A 508 -3.50 -29.30 68.61
C ASP A 508 -2.92 -28.15 67.75
N SER A 509 -2.99 -28.28 66.42
CA SER A 509 -2.44 -27.29 65.46
C SER A 509 -3.27 -26.02 65.30
N TRP A 510 -4.46 -25.95 65.89
CA TRP A 510 -5.34 -24.76 65.83
C TRP A 510 -5.08 -23.75 66.96
N MET A 511 -4.12 -24.03 67.84
CA MET A 511 -3.73 -23.15 68.96
C MET A 511 -2.46 -22.30 68.68
N GLU A 512 -1.92 -22.36 67.47
CA GLU A 512 -0.69 -21.64 67.06
C GLU A 512 -0.98 -20.23 66.50
N GLU A 513 -0.09 -19.26 66.74
CA GLU A 513 -0.28 -17.89 66.27
C GLU A 513 -0.20 -17.78 64.73
N GLY A 514 -1.25 -17.22 64.12
CA GLY A 514 -1.36 -17.06 62.65
C GLY A 514 -2.14 -18.17 61.94
N VAL A 515 -2.53 -19.22 62.66
CA VAL A 515 -3.51 -20.22 62.20
C VAL A 515 -4.94 -19.68 62.38
N GLY A 516 -5.87 -20.09 61.51
CA GLY A 516 -7.28 -19.77 61.68
C GLY A 516 -8.19 -20.31 60.57
N ILE A 517 -9.49 -20.34 60.85
CA ILE A 517 -10.57 -20.71 59.92
C ILE A 517 -11.72 -19.71 60.11
N ASP A 518 -12.20 -19.12 59.01
CA ASP A 518 -13.26 -18.09 58.99
C ASP A 518 -14.18 -18.27 57.76
N GLU A 519 -15.40 -17.75 57.79
CA GLU A 519 -16.32 -17.81 56.64
C GLU A 519 -16.26 -16.53 55.79
N TYR A 520 -16.11 -16.71 54.48
CA TYR A 520 -16.35 -15.67 53.50
C TYR A 520 -17.35 -16.13 52.41
N GLN A 521 -18.60 -15.69 52.53
CA GLN A 521 -19.65 -15.83 51.49
C GLN A 521 -19.94 -17.29 51.07
N GLY A 522 -20.10 -18.20 52.04
CA GLY A 522 -20.29 -19.64 51.81
C GLY A 522 -19.03 -20.38 51.39
N SER A 523 -17.85 -19.77 51.52
CA SER A 523 -16.54 -20.42 51.37
C SER A 523 -15.77 -20.29 52.68
N MET A 524 -15.04 -21.31 53.11
CA MET A 524 -14.14 -21.20 54.25
C MET A 524 -12.78 -20.68 53.81
N VAL A 525 -12.26 -19.67 54.52
CA VAL A 525 -10.90 -19.17 54.37
C VAL A 525 -10.08 -19.77 55.51
N ILE A 526 -9.05 -20.54 55.17
CA ILE A 526 -8.25 -21.30 56.15
C ILE A 526 -6.79 -20.88 56.01
N SER A 527 -6.22 -20.39 57.11
CA SER A 527 -4.78 -20.12 57.28
C SER A 527 -4.17 -21.27 58.07
N GLN A 528 -3.45 -22.17 57.41
CA GLN A 528 -2.83 -23.34 58.05
C GLN A 528 -1.68 -23.91 57.18
N THR A 529 -0.93 -24.89 57.67
CA THR A 529 0.15 -25.57 56.93
C THR A 529 -0.35 -26.39 55.73
N PRO A 530 0.46 -26.57 54.65
CA PRO A 530 0.08 -27.32 53.46
C PRO A 530 -0.33 -28.80 53.70
N GLU A 531 0.19 -29.44 54.74
CA GLU A 531 -0.14 -30.83 55.07
C GLU A 531 -1.55 -30.98 55.65
N VAL A 532 -1.96 -30.03 56.50
CA VAL A 532 -3.31 -29.98 57.05
C VAL A 532 -4.32 -29.59 55.97
N HIS A 533 -3.97 -28.67 55.06
CA HIS A 533 -4.79 -28.35 53.88
C HIS A 533 -5.13 -29.57 53.01
N ARG A 534 -4.19 -30.51 52.84
CA ARG A 534 -4.46 -31.80 52.17
C ARG A 534 -5.48 -32.66 52.93
N ARG A 535 -5.34 -32.76 54.26
CA ARG A 535 -6.29 -33.51 55.12
C ARG A 535 -7.70 -32.88 55.12
N ILE A 536 -7.79 -31.55 55.04
CA ILE A 536 -9.06 -30.82 54.90
C ILE A 536 -9.70 -31.11 53.53
N GLU A 537 -8.91 -31.11 52.45
CA GLU A 537 -9.38 -31.45 51.10
C GLU A 537 -9.89 -32.89 51.00
N ASP A 538 -9.20 -33.85 51.63
CA ASP A 538 -9.65 -35.24 51.76
C ASP A 538 -10.98 -35.36 52.54
N LEU A 539 -11.12 -34.65 53.67
CA LEU A 539 -12.33 -34.66 54.49
C LEU A 539 -13.53 -34.05 53.73
N LEU A 540 -13.34 -32.88 53.11
CA LEU A 540 -14.37 -32.26 52.26
C LEU A 540 -14.76 -33.15 51.07
N THR A 541 -13.79 -33.86 50.47
CA THR A 541 -14.04 -34.83 49.39
C THR A 541 -14.84 -36.04 49.87
N GLN A 542 -14.62 -36.52 51.10
CA GLN A 542 -15.42 -37.60 51.70
C GLN A 542 -16.86 -37.15 51.99
N LEU A 543 -17.04 -35.96 52.59
CA LEU A 543 -18.37 -35.38 52.85
C LEU A 543 -19.16 -35.17 51.54
N ARG A 544 -18.50 -34.69 50.48
CA ARG A 544 -19.07 -34.55 49.13
C ARG A 544 -19.56 -35.89 48.56
N ARG A 545 -18.76 -36.96 48.69
CA ARG A 545 -19.15 -38.31 48.26
C ARG A 545 -20.35 -38.85 49.04
N GLN A 546 -20.49 -38.50 50.32
CA GLN A 546 -21.60 -38.95 51.16
C GLN A 546 -22.90 -38.16 50.91
N ARG A 547 -22.83 -36.86 50.60
CA ARG A 547 -24.01 -35.99 50.35
C ARG A 547 -24.53 -36.06 48.90
N GLY A 548 -23.78 -36.62 47.96
CA GLY A 548 -24.09 -36.64 46.53
C GLY A 548 -25.29 -37.51 46.12
N VAL A 549 -26.52 -37.02 46.35
CA VAL A 549 -27.76 -37.69 45.92
C VAL A 549 -27.87 -37.70 44.39
N GLN A 550 -28.09 -38.90 43.83
CA GLN A 550 -28.32 -39.13 42.41
C GLN A 550 -29.78 -39.53 42.17
N ILE A 551 -30.42 -38.94 41.16
CA ILE A 551 -31.83 -39.17 40.81
C ILE A 551 -31.91 -39.51 39.31
N ASN A 552 -32.00 -40.79 38.97
CA ASN A 552 -32.35 -41.19 37.59
C ASN A 552 -33.86 -41.06 37.35
N VAL A 553 -34.23 -40.35 36.29
CA VAL A 553 -35.62 -40.08 35.89
C VAL A 553 -35.84 -40.61 34.47
N LYS A 554 -36.24 -41.88 34.38
CA LYS A 554 -36.54 -42.57 33.12
C LYS A 554 -37.97 -42.28 32.66
N VAL A 555 -38.14 -41.60 31.53
CA VAL A 555 -39.45 -41.22 30.96
C VAL A 555 -39.63 -41.86 29.58
N ARG A 556 -40.87 -42.15 29.17
CA ARG A 556 -41.20 -42.79 27.88
C ARG A 556 -42.36 -42.05 27.20
N PHE A 557 -42.05 -41.31 26.15
CA PHE A 557 -43.03 -40.58 25.32
C PHE A 557 -43.14 -41.26 23.97
N LEU A 558 -44.14 -42.10 23.78
CA LEU A 558 -44.26 -42.87 22.54
C LEU A 558 -44.74 -41.95 21.36
N GLU A 559 -43.89 -41.64 20.36
CA GLU A 559 -44.22 -40.94 19.09
C GLU A 559 -43.27 -41.27 17.88
N ILE A 560 -43.81 -41.65 16.69
CA ILE A 560 -43.13 -41.84 15.36
C ILE A 560 -44.19 -41.81 14.20
N GLU A 561 -43.91 -41.14 13.06
CA GLU A 561 -44.74 -41.12 11.82
C GLU A 561 -43.99 -41.56 10.54
N ASN A 562 -44.66 -42.25 9.59
CA ASN A 562 -44.25 -42.39 8.18
C ASN A 562 -45.21 -41.62 7.25
N SER A 563 -44.70 -40.92 6.24
CA SER A 563 -45.51 -40.28 5.19
C SER A 563 -44.86 -40.31 3.80
N MET A 564 -45.68 -40.37 2.75
CA MET A 564 -45.28 -40.42 1.33
C MET A 564 -46.32 -39.70 0.47
N LEU A 565 -45.89 -39.03 -0.60
CA LEU A 565 -46.75 -38.35 -1.57
C LEU A 565 -46.18 -38.50 -2.99
N GLU A 566 -47.03 -38.82 -3.95
CA GLU A 566 -46.70 -38.91 -5.39
C GLU A 566 -47.71 -38.12 -6.22
N GLU A 567 -47.24 -37.36 -7.22
CA GLU A 567 -48.09 -36.58 -8.14
C GLU A 567 -47.68 -36.83 -9.60
N ILE A 568 -48.67 -37.03 -10.48
CA ILE A 568 -48.50 -37.17 -11.93
C ILE A 568 -49.46 -36.20 -12.63
N GLY A 569 -48.92 -35.31 -13.46
CA GLY A 569 -49.68 -34.25 -14.13
C GLY A 569 -49.42 -34.16 -15.65
N PHE A 570 -50.48 -33.87 -16.41
CA PHE A 570 -50.45 -33.68 -17.87
C PHE A 570 -51.30 -32.48 -18.28
N ASN A 571 -50.79 -31.67 -19.21
CA ASN A 571 -51.46 -30.45 -19.69
C ASN A 571 -51.25 -30.30 -21.21
N TRP A 572 -52.34 -30.16 -21.95
CA TRP A 572 -52.33 -29.94 -23.40
C TRP A 572 -53.40 -28.91 -23.81
N SER A 573 -53.03 -27.97 -24.68
CA SER A 573 -53.96 -26.98 -25.23
C SER A 573 -53.51 -26.46 -26.59
N GLU A 574 -54.47 -26.09 -27.44
CA GLU A 574 -54.26 -25.74 -28.86
C GLU A 574 -54.44 -24.23 -29.16
N TYR A 575 -54.45 -23.38 -28.12
CA TYR A 575 -54.79 -21.95 -28.27
C TYR A 575 -53.56 -21.06 -28.45
N GLY A 576 -53.40 -20.48 -29.66
CA GLY A 576 -52.29 -19.60 -30.03
C GLY A 576 -52.62 -18.09 -30.17
N GLY A 577 -53.71 -17.62 -29.56
CA GLY A 577 -54.15 -16.21 -29.66
C GLY A 577 -53.51 -15.27 -28.63
N PRO A 578 -53.27 -13.98 -28.94
CA PRO A 578 -52.72 -13.01 -27.99
C PRO A 578 -53.72 -12.66 -26.89
N ILE A 579 -53.35 -12.93 -25.64
CA ILE A 579 -54.20 -12.73 -24.46
C ILE A 579 -54.21 -11.23 -24.05
N PRO A 580 -55.36 -10.55 -23.96
CA PRO A 580 -55.42 -9.18 -23.46
C PRO A 580 -55.13 -9.13 -21.94
N VAL A 581 -53.93 -8.69 -21.57
CA VAL A 581 -53.50 -8.60 -20.16
C VAL A 581 -54.18 -7.43 -19.45
N THR A 582 -55.31 -7.71 -18.80
CA THR A 582 -55.92 -6.86 -17.77
C THR A 582 -56.24 -7.67 -16.51
N GLY A 583 -55.18 -8.22 -15.92
CA GLY A 583 -55.15 -8.93 -14.64
C GLY A 583 -53.75 -8.81 -14.05
N ALA A 584 -53.60 -8.93 -12.72
CA ALA A 584 -52.32 -8.64 -12.06
C ALA A 584 -51.20 -9.58 -12.52
N ASN A 585 -50.08 -8.98 -12.96
CA ASN A 585 -48.88 -9.70 -13.36
C ASN A 585 -48.10 -10.14 -12.10
N PRO A 586 -47.78 -11.44 -11.90
CA PRO A 586 -47.12 -11.91 -10.67
C PRO A 586 -45.63 -11.58 -10.66
N ALA A 587 -45.30 -10.34 -10.31
CA ALA A 587 -43.95 -9.86 -10.05
C ALA A 587 -43.93 -8.91 -8.84
N VAL A 588 -42.81 -8.93 -8.11
CA VAL A 588 -42.54 -8.23 -6.82
C VAL A 588 -43.47 -8.58 -5.64
N PRO A 589 -43.00 -8.49 -4.37
CA PRO A 589 -43.27 -9.55 -3.40
C PRO A 589 -44.06 -9.09 -2.16
N GLN A 590 -44.87 -9.99 -1.59
CA GLN A 590 -45.54 -9.75 -0.32
C GLN A 590 -44.68 -10.28 0.85
N SER A 591 -44.21 -9.38 1.70
CA SER A 591 -43.40 -9.71 2.88
C SER A 591 -44.27 -10.34 3.98
N GLY A 592 -43.96 -11.59 4.36
CA GLY A 592 -44.59 -12.31 5.47
C GLY A 592 -43.65 -13.38 6.06
N PRO A 593 -43.88 -13.83 7.30
CA PRO A 593 -43.00 -14.78 7.98
C PRO A 593 -43.06 -16.20 7.36
N PRO A 594 -41.94 -16.95 7.37
CA PRO A 594 -41.71 -18.10 6.47
C PRO A 594 -42.44 -19.41 6.83
N TYR A 595 -43.42 -19.39 7.74
CA TYR A 595 -44.20 -20.56 8.17
C TYR A 595 -45.71 -20.45 7.89
N ALA A 596 -46.16 -19.38 7.23
CA ALA A 596 -47.55 -19.22 6.81
C ALA A 596 -47.83 -20.00 5.51
N PHE A 597 -48.18 -21.29 5.62
CA PHE A 597 -48.75 -22.05 4.51
C PHE A 597 -50.03 -21.37 3.97
N GLY A 598 -50.23 -21.43 2.65
CA GLY A 598 -51.14 -20.54 1.93
C GLY A 598 -52.61 -20.60 2.36
N MET A 599 -53.06 -19.56 3.07
CA MET A 599 -54.47 -19.31 3.43
C MET A 599 -55.30 -18.93 2.19
N TYR A 600 -55.65 -19.91 1.36
CA TYR A 600 -56.58 -19.69 0.25
C TYR A 600 -57.99 -19.40 0.79
N GLY A 601 -58.54 -18.26 0.35
CA GLY A 601 -59.70 -17.64 1.00
C GLY A 601 -60.95 -18.51 1.00
N ARG A 602 -61.60 -18.60 2.17
CA ARG A 602 -62.95 -19.15 2.36
C ARG A 602 -63.97 -18.31 1.59
N ALA A 603 -64.18 -18.63 0.31
CA ALA A 603 -65.27 -18.10 -0.47
C ALA A 603 -66.62 -18.46 0.18
N GLY A 604 -67.61 -17.59 -0.03
CA GLY A 604 -68.94 -17.75 0.57
C GLY A 604 -69.71 -18.98 0.07
N ASP A 605 -70.71 -19.33 0.86
CA ASP A 605 -71.76 -20.32 0.58
C ASP A 605 -72.22 -20.32 -0.90
N GLY A 606 -72.11 -21.46 -1.59
CA GLY A 606 -72.62 -21.61 -2.97
C GLY A 606 -71.76 -22.39 -3.99
N SER A 607 -70.54 -22.83 -3.68
CA SER A 607 -69.70 -23.63 -4.60
C SER A 607 -69.47 -25.08 -4.13
N GLN A 608 -69.44 -26.01 -5.08
CA GLN A 608 -69.57 -27.44 -4.82
C GLN A 608 -68.26 -28.07 -4.31
N ARG A 609 -68.31 -28.68 -3.12
CA ARG A 609 -67.32 -29.69 -2.69
C ARG A 609 -67.54 -30.98 -3.48
N ALA A 610 -66.94 -31.07 -4.66
CA ALA A 610 -67.02 -32.26 -5.49
C ALA A 610 -66.09 -33.37 -4.97
N GLY A 611 -66.62 -34.59 -4.83
CA GLY A 611 -65.90 -35.75 -4.29
C GLY A 611 -64.93 -36.38 -5.30
N ALA A 612 -64.21 -37.43 -4.87
CA ALA A 612 -63.16 -38.08 -5.66
C ALA A 612 -63.61 -38.44 -7.10
N GLY A 613 -62.85 -37.99 -8.11
CA GLY A 613 -63.15 -38.20 -9.52
C GLY A 613 -64.07 -37.12 -10.11
N THR A 614 -63.55 -35.89 -10.28
CA THR A 614 -64.33 -34.76 -10.81
C THR A 614 -63.98 -34.48 -12.28
N VAL A 615 -64.97 -34.57 -13.17
CA VAL A 615 -64.85 -34.20 -14.59
C VAL A 615 -65.74 -32.99 -14.87
N ASN A 616 -65.14 -31.80 -14.96
CA ASN A 616 -65.88 -30.58 -15.28
C ASN A 616 -65.88 -30.31 -16.78
N THR A 617 -67.02 -30.54 -17.43
CA THR A 617 -67.27 -30.18 -18.83
C THR A 617 -68.41 -29.15 -18.94
N PRO A 618 -68.19 -27.88 -18.55
CA PRO A 618 -69.19 -26.82 -18.71
C PRO A 618 -69.35 -26.44 -20.19
N LEU A 619 -70.41 -26.97 -20.83
CA LEU A 619 -70.71 -26.73 -22.24
C LEU A 619 -71.41 -25.38 -22.40
N ILE A 620 -70.62 -24.31 -22.51
CA ILE A 620 -71.10 -22.92 -22.58
C ILE A 620 -71.44 -22.56 -24.04
N ASP A 621 -72.73 -22.34 -24.32
CA ASP A 621 -73.24 -21.95 -25.63
C ASP A 621 -73.31 -20.42 -25.78
N TYR A 622 -72.92 -19.87 -26.92
CA TYR A 622 -72.51 -18.46 -27.05
C TYR A 622 -73.64 -17.49 -27.50
N PHE A 623 -74.89 -17.96 -27.57
CA PHE A 623 -76.01 -17.22 -28.19
C PHE A 623 -77.17 -16.87 -27.23
N SER A 624 -76.95 -15.91 -26.33
CA SER A 624 -78.02 -15.27 -25.53
C SER A 624 -77.80 -13.77 -25.26
N GLN A 625 -77.91 -12.93 -26.30
CA GLN A 625 -77.85 -11.47 -26.15
C GLN A 625 -79.14 -10.89 -25.54
N ALA A 626 -79.28 -10.91 -24.21
CA ALA A 626 -80.44 -10.36 -23.52
C ALA A 626 -80.11 -9.64 -22.19
N ARG A 627 -79.73 -8.35 -22.29
CA ARG A 627 -79.79 -7.32 -21.22
C ARG A 627 -79.19 -7.67 -19.84
N GLY A 628 -77.88 -7.48 -19.67
CA GLY A 628 -77.24 -7.40 -18.35
C GLY A 628 -75.80 -7.89 -18.35
N TYR A 629 -74.96 -7.32 -17.49
CA TYR A 629 -73.54 -7.73 -17.39
C TYR A 629 -73.40 -9.20 -16.98
N SER A 630 -72.88 -10.03 -17.88
CA SER A 630 -72.38 -11.37 -17.57
C SER A 630 -71.04 -11.56 -18.30
N ARG A 631 -69.93 -11.48 -17.55
CA ARG A 631 -68.60 -11.88 -18.05
C ARG A 631 -68.46 -13.40 -17.88
N PRO A 632 -67.91 -14.14 -18.85
CA PRO A 632 -67.55 -15.53 -18.65
C PRO A 632 -66.41 -15.62 -17.63
N THR A 633 -66.70 -16.14 -16.44
CA THR A 633 -65.67 -16.55 -15.48
C THR A 633 -65.02 -17.84 -15.96
N PRO A 634 -63.68 -17.96 -15.98
CA PRO A 634 -63.02 -19.26 -16.14
C PRO A 634 -63.53 -20.24 -15.08
N ALA A 635 -63.69 -21.51 -15.45
CA ALA A 635 -64.06 -22.55 -14.49
C ALA A 635 -63.04 -22.58 -13.34
N SER A 636 -63.52 -22.65 -12.10
CA SER A 636 -62.66 -22.79 -10.92
C SER A 636 -61.93 -24.13 -10.99
N ARG A 637 -60.58 -24.10 -11.03
CA ARG A 637 -59.73 -25.29 -11.06
C ARG A 637 -60.19 -26.32 -10.03
N SER A 638 -60.43 -27.55 -10.50
CA SER A 638 -60.84 -28.66 -9.63
C SER A 638 -59.64 -29.16 -8.82
N ASN A 639 -59.48 -28.64 -7.59
CA ASN A 639 -58.41 -29.05 -6.69
C ASN A 639 -58.76 -30.40 -6.04
N PRO A 640 -57.98 -31.49 -6.25
CA PRO A 640 -58.11 -32.68 -5.42
C PRO A 640 -57.78 -32.29 -3.97
N GLY A 641 -58.71 -32.60 -3.06
CA GLY A 641 -58.71 -32.06 -1.70
C GLY A 641 -57.69 -32.69 -0.76
N ASP A 642 -58.03 -32.82 0.51
CA ASP A 642 -57.11 -33.28 1.56
C ASP A 642 -56.71 -34.77 1.44
N GLY A 643 -57.42 -35.56 0.63
CA GLY A 643 -57.12 -36.98 0.34
C GLY A 643 -56.61 -37.23 -1.09
N ASP A 644 -56.57 -38.51 -1.46
CA ASP A 644 -56.16 -38.99 -2.79
C ASP A 644 -57.20 -38.63 -3.86
N GLY A 645 -56.75 -38.37 -5.09
CA GLY A 645 -57.68 -38.04 -6.16
C GLY A 645 -57.07 -37.83 -7.53
N LEU A 646 -57.92 -38.04 -8.54
CA LEU A 646 -57.72 -37.66 -9.92
C LEU A 646 -58.68 -36.51 -10.25
N SER A 647 -58.16 -35.38 -10.74
CA SER A 647 -58.93 -34.35 -11.43
C SER A 647 -58.62 -34.36 -12.92
N MET A 648 -59.66 -34.16 -13.74
CA MET A 648 -59.53 -34.03 -15.19
C MET A 648 -60.52 -32.98 -15.70
N ASP A 649 -60.00 -31.80 -16.04
CA ASP A 649 -60.77 -30.72 -16.64
C ASP A 649 -60.60 -30.77 -18.18
N LEU A 650 -61.70 -30.99 -18.89
CA LEU A 650 -61.77 -31.04 -20.36
C LEU A 650 -62.67 -29.89 -20.85
N GLN A 651 -62.11 -28.96 -21.63
CA GLN A 651 -62.85 -27.85 -22.20
C GLN A 651 -62.84 -27.94 -23.71
N ILE A 652 -64.02 -27.96 -24.32
CA ILE A 652 -64.21 -28.02 -25.78
C ILE A 652 -65.07 -26.83 -26.20
N PHE A 653 -64.50 -25.96 -27.02
CA PHE A 653 -65.16 -24.77 -27.55
C PHE A 653 -65.53 -25.01 -29.02
N ARG A 654 -66.69 -24.51 -29.45
CA ARG A 654 -67.12 -24.53 -30.85
C ARG A 654 -66.93 -23.16 -31.48
N GLY A 655 -65.93 -23.00 -32.33
CA GLY A 655 -65.73 -21.80 -33.14
C GLY A 655 -66.34 -21.93 -34.54
N GLU A 656 -66.42 -20.82 -35.27
CA GLU A 656 -66.97 -20.78 -36.63
C GLU A 656 -66.23 -21.67 -37.66
N LYS A 657 -65.00 -22.10 -37.35
CA LYS A 657 -64.13 -22.89 -38.23
C LYS A 657 -63.79 -24.29 -37.72
N GLY A 658 -64.34 -24.71 -36.58
CA GLY A 658 -64.05 -26.02 -35.99
C GLY A 658 -64.26 -26.07 -34.47
N PHE A 659 -63.87 -27.19 -33.86
CA PHE A 659 -63.78 -27.33 -32.41
C PHE A 659 -62.34 -27.07 -31.94
N LEU A 660 -62.18 -26.47 -30.76
CA LEU A 660 -60.90 -26.22 -30.10
C LEU A 660 -60.93 -26.85 -28.71
N GLY A 661 -59.85 -27.54 -28.32
CA GLY A 661 -59.77 -28.27 -27.06
C GLY A 661 -58.66 -27.81 -26.13
N SER A 662 -58.88 -28.00 -24.82
CA SER A 662 -57.81 -28.10 -23.83
C SER A 662 -58.12 -29.22 -22.83
N VAL A 663 -57.06 -29.88 -22.35
CA VAL A 663 -57.10 -31.02 -21.44
C VAL A 663 -56.07 -30.80 -20.34
N LEU A 664 -56.52 -30.79 -19.09
CA LEU A 664 -55.67 -30.79 -17.91
C LEU A 664 -56.03 -32.01 -17.04
N MET A 665 -55.01 -32.73 -16.58
CA MET A 665 -55.16 -33.93 -15.76
C MET A 665 -54.10 -33.93 -14.66
N GLN A 666 -54.51 -34.13 -13.40
CA GLN A 666 -53.60 -34.29 -12.25
C GLN A 666 -54.09 -35.43 -11.35
N ALA A 667 -53.19 -36.35 -11.02
CA ALA A 667 -53.40 -37.43 -10.07
C ALA A 667 -52.45 -37.26 -8.88
N VAL A 668 -52.96 -37.41 -7.65
CA VAL A 668 -52.16 -37.31 -6.41
C VAL A 668 -52.53 -38.46 -5.46
N GLU A 669 -51.52 -39.15 -4.95
CA GLU A 669 -51.61 -40.20 -3.92
C GLU A 669 -50.81 -39.79 -2.67
N LYS A 670 -51.36 -40.02 -1.47
CA LYS A 670 -50.86 -39.51 -0.19
C LYS A 670 -51.02 -40.57 0.91
N SER A 671 -49.91 -41.23 1.28
CA SER A 671 -49.90 -42.23 2.35
C SER A 671 -49.36 -41.64 3.66
N ARG A 672 -50.03 -41.91 4.79
CA ARG A 672 -49.56 -41.61 6.15
C ARG A 672 -49.88 -42.74 7.11
N ARG A 673 -48.90 -43.16 7.93
CA ARG A 673 -49.07 -44.13 9.04
C ARG A 673 -48.05 -43.87 10.14
N GLY A 674 -48.49 -43.49 11.33
CA GLY A 674 -47.62 -43.37 12.51
C GLY A 674 -47.87 -44.44 13.55
N ASN A 675 -46.78 -44.91 14.18
CA ASN A 675 -46.81 -45.65 15.43
C ASN A 675 -45.44 -45.65 16.16
N VAL A 676 -45.13 -44.57 16.87
CA VAL A 676 -45.41 -44.73 18.29
C VAL A 676 -44.26 -44.72 19.33
N LEU A 677 -43.01 -44.19 19.18
CA LEU A 677 -41.92 -44.42 20.19
C LEU A 677 -40.76 -43.38 20.41
N ILE A 678 -40.58 -42.86 21.66
CA ILE A 678 -39.39 -42.16 22.21
C ILE A 678 -39.16 -42.54 23.71
N GLN A 679 -37.91 -42.50 24.23
CA GLN A 679 -37.55 -42.61 25.66
C GLN A 679 -36.44 -41.61 26.05
N PRO A 680 -36.74 -40.45 26.68
CA PRO A 680 -35.73 -39.64 27.37
C PRO A 680 -35.39 -40.20 28.76
N ASP A 681 -34.10 -40.38 29.03
CA ASP A 681 -33.55 -40.97 30.26
C ASP A 681 -32.63 -39.95 30.94
N VAL A 682 -33.13 -39.25 31.97
CA VAL A 682 -32.44 -38.09 32.52
C VAL A 682 -31.86 -38.43 33.89
N THR A 683 -30.53 -38.56 33.99
CA THR A 683 -29.85 -38.78 35.27
C THR A 683 -29.45 -37.44 35.88
N LEU A 684 -30.22 -36.98 36.86
CA LEU A 684 -29.98 -35.74 37.59
C LEU A 684 -29.04 -35.97 38.78
N LEU A 685 -28.05 -35.10 38.91
CA LEU A 685 -27.11 -35.06 40.02
C LEU A 685 -27.37 -33.81 40.86
N ALA A 686 -27.64 -33.98 42.14
CA ALA A 686 -27.79 -32.88 43.09
C ALA A 686 -26.40 -32.34 43.50
N ALA A 687 -25.67 -31.74 42.56
CA ALA A 687 -24.35 -31.15 42.77
C ALA A 687 -24.28 -29.75 42.14
N SER A 688 -24.04 -28.72 42.97
CA SER A 688 -23.78 -27.32 42.56
C SER A 688 -24.88 -26.63 41.71
N GLY A 689 -26.08 -26.45 42.28
CA GLY A 689 -26.98 -25.33 41.95
C GLY A 689 -27.53 -25.19 40.51
N ARG A 690 -27.27 -26.14 39.60
CA ARG A 690 -27.81 -26.14 38.23
C ARG A 690 -28.32 -27.52 37.83
N ILE A 691 -29.64 -27.63 37.74
CA ILE A 691 -30.29 -28.72 37.02
C ILE A 691 -29.96 -28.55 35.53
N LEU A 692 -29.04 -29.37 35.04
CA LEU A 692 -28.76 -29.53 33.62
C LEU A 692 -29.19 -30.94 33.23
N CYS A 693 -30.29 -31.04 32.49
CA CYS A 693 -30.62 -32.27 31.79
C CYS A 693 -29.55 -32.51 30.70
N ALA A 694 -28.99 -33.71 30.68
CA ALA A 694 -28.38 -34.30 29.49
C ALA A 694 -29.47 -35.00 28.67
#